data_AF-A0AAU5IVF9-F1
#
_entry.id   AF-A0AAU5IVF9-F1
#
_cell.length_a   1.000
_cell.length_b   1.000
_cell.length_c   1.000
_cell.angle_alpha   90.00
_cell.angle_beta   90.00
_cell.angle_gamma   90.00
#
_symmetry.space_group_name_H-M   'P 1'
#
loop_
_entity.id
_entity.type
_entity.pdbx_description
1 polymer ?
#
loop_
_entity_poly.entity_id
_entity_poly.type
_entity_poly.pdbx_seq_one_letter_code
_entity_poly.pdbx_strand_id
1 'polypeptide(L)'
;MRSERSAPAVRRFFSRILPATAAAVTLVLAGTTGSVAATPTATTAPMTGPQLAASWTGPLSTRGRYIVDANGNRFKLKAGNWAGAQGTWEGSGDVNDPTNHQADQMSHNLPLGLDRAPMAQIMADFHELGLNSIRLPFANAMMRDTTVVPDSAVAANPQLKGKTPLQVFDAVVAALTADGFAVILNNHTTSYRFCCGLDGNERWNSGQSAQQWQEDWLFLVNRYKANKRVVGADLRNEIRRDTLDDPNWGRGDDHDVYAAFELAGTRILQADPDMLVIMEGINWYGIPLDGLDYGRPMLTPVRQLSNTLITSGKLVYAAHFYGYTGPNYTGAESGPGHTNDWPYEDFPLDKLKQLVHDEALFVTQSGQHFTAPVWISEFGAGGRGSQDTKEKTWFGNFTDILVENDTDFAIWPLVGWTGPNGAPQDTWALISYDTAGKRQSLSDSGDWRTADWNKLVNGSGKTGPVAQVNHWNMLDLDFRDHNVSSRMLSQSDWSPGYRKGNCPDSQRLTGLGRSDKRGLCTDANQPAKGTGGWVAVHDERYVTHGDWAAGYNKLQCPDNTFAVGYSVNGNSMAGLLCAPSAAPLPLNGRNVWFDQGDNRPATGGSIESDWAPGYYKGQCADNEYIAGVAFTWKWNHNGVPDTLLCRPLS
;
A
#
# COMPACT_ATOMS: atom_id res chain seq x y z
N MET A 1 -47.71 54.61 6.27
CA MET A 1 -46.89 54.42 5.05
C MET A 1 -46.22 53.06 5.16
N ARG A 2 -46.81 52.04 4.53
CA ARG A 2 -46.33 50.66 4.44
C ARG A 2 -46.31 50.30 2.96
N SER A 3 -45.28 49.61 2.49
CA SER A 3 -45.37 48.74 1.32
C SER A 3 -44.11 47.87 1.20
N GLU A 4 -44.28 46.59 1.52
CA GLU A 4 -43.44 45.47 1.09
C GLU A 4 -43.68 45.15 -0.40
N ARG A 5 -42.65 44.69 -1.13
CA ARG A 5 -42.71 43.86 -2.36
C ARG A 5 -41.39 43.07 -2.44
N SER A 6 -41.36 41.75 -2.29
CA SER A 6 -41.76 40.65 -3.19
C SER A 6 -40.81 40.44 -4.38
N ALA A 7 -40.08 39.31 -4.34
CA ALA A 7 -39.23 38.76 -5.40
C ALA A 7 -40.04 37.87 -6.38
N PRO A 8 -39.59 37.64 -7.63
CA PRO A 8 -40.33 36.88 -8.62
C PRO A 8 -39.93 35.41 -8.70
N ALA A 9 -40.90 34.57 -9.05
CA ALA A 9 -40.81 33.14 -9.35
C ALA A 9 -40.96 32.89 -10.85
N VAL A 10 -40.23 31.90 -11.41
CA VAL A 10 -40.53 31.33 -12.75
C VAL A 10 -40.29 29.80 -12.79
N ARG A 11 -41.43 29.09 -12.87
CA ARG A 11 -41.83 27.93 -13.69
C ARG A 11 -41.03 26.61 -13.67
N ARG A 12 -41.67 25.59 -13.09
CA ARG A 12 -41.63 24.18 -13.54
C ARG A 12 -42.92 23.85 -14.31
N PHE A 13 -42.79 23.26 -15.48
CA PHE A 13 -43.91 22.76 -16.29
C PHE A 13 -44.40 21.40 -15.76
N PHE A 14 -45.69 21.32 -15.44
CA PHE A 14 -46.44 20.09 -15.29
C PHE A 14 -47.37 19.96 -16.50
N SER A 15 -47.32 18.82 -17.20
CA SER A 15 -48.38 18.40 -18.12
C SER A 15 -49.16 17.26 -17.47
N ARG A 16 -50.43 17.51 -17.17
CA ARG A 16 -51.45 16.50 -16.86
C ARG A 16 -52.24 16.22 -18.13
N ILE A 17 -52.46 14.95 -18.46
CA ILE A 17 -53.61 14.51 -19.26
C ILE A 17 -54.36 13.44 -18.46
N LEU A 18 -55.69 13.60 -18.45
CA LEU A 18 -56.76 12.95 -17.68
C LEU A 18 -57.19 11.58 -18.31
N PRO A 19 -58.15 10.84 -17.73
CA PRO A 19 -58.10 9.40 -17.54
C PRO A 19 -58.97 8.60 -18.51
N ALA A 20 -58.77 7.28 -18.56
CA ALA A 20 -59.75 6.34 -19.06
C ALA A 20 -59.86 5.14 -18.11
N THR A 21 -61.01 5.01 -17.48
CA THR A 21 -61.49 3.85 -16.73
C THR A 21 -61.90 2.73 -17.68
N ALA A 22 -61.48 1.48 -17.43
CA ALA A 22 -62.36 0.30 -17.43
C ALA A 22 -61.62 -1.03 -17.14
N ALA A 23 -62.32 -1.86 -16.35
CA ALA A 23 -62.28 -3.32 -16.27
C ALA A 23 -61.07 -4.01 -15.61
N ALA A 24 -61.25 -4.31 -14.32
CA ALA A 24 -60.51 -5.33 -13.60
C ALA A 24 -60.91 -6.73 -14.09
N VAL A 25 -59.93 -7.51 -14.56
CA VAL A 25 -60.00 -8.96 -14.66
C VAL A 25 -58.98 -9.51 -13.67
N THR A 26 -59.46 -10.04 -12.55
CA THR A 26 -58.66 -10.69 -11.52
C THR A 26 -58.32 -12.10 -12.00
N LEU A 27 -57.12 -12.29 -12.57
CA LEU A 27 -56.57 -13.63 -12.75
C LEU A 27 -55.81 -14.01 -11.48
N VAL A 28 -56.39 -14.91 -10.69
CA VAL A 28 -55.71 -15.56 -9.56
C VAL A 28 -54.70 -16.55 -10.13
N LEU A 29 -53.46 -16.12 -10.29
CA LEU A 29 -52.30 -17.01 -10.45
C LEU A 29 -51.80 -17.35 -9.05
N ALA A 30 -52.04 -18.58 -8.62
CA ALA A 30 -51.42 -19.17 -7.45
C ALA A 30 -49.90 -19.25 -7.69
N GLY A 31 -49.18 -18.20 -7.33
CA GLY A 31 -47.72 -18.21 -7.26
C GLY A 31 -47.31 -19.01 -6.04
N THR A 32 -46.81 -20.22 -6.27
CA THR A 32 -46.05 -20.96 -5.25
C THR A 32 -44.80 -20.15 -4.93
N THR A 33 -44.71 -19.64 -3.69
CA THR A 33 -43.48 -19.07 -3.14
C THR A 33 -42.48 -20.19 -2.92
N GLY A 34 -41.82 -20.60 -4.01
CA GLY A 34 -40.62 -21.43 -3.93
C GLY A 34 -39.52 -20.61 -3.27
N SER A 35 -39.22 -20.91 -2.01
CA SER A 35 -37.96 -20.53 -1.39
C SER A 35 -36.82 -21.06 -2.25
N VAL A 36 -36.14 -20.16 -2.96
CA VAL A 36 -34.87 -20.48 -3.60
C VAL A 36 -33.88 -20.67 -2.47
N ALA A 37 -33.73 -21.92 -2.02
CA ALA A 37 -32.62 -22.30 -1.16
C ALA A 37 -31.35 -21.96 -1.93
N ALA A 38 -30.52 -21.07 -1.38
CA ALA A 38 -29.19 -20.83 -1.89
C ALA A 38 -28.47 -22.18 -1.94
N THR A 39 -28.09 -22.62 -3.13
CA THR A 39 -27.20 -23.77 -3.29
C THR A 39 -25.93 -23.48 -2.47
N PRO A 40 -25.49 -24.38 -1.58
CA PRO A 40 -24.24 -24.17 -0.87
C PRO A 40 -23.14 -24.00 -1.91
N THR A 41 -22.50 -22.82 -1.91
CA THR A 41 -21.28 -22.58 -2.66
C THR A 41 -20.32 -23.71 -2.29
N ALA A 42 -19.88 -24.48 -3.28
CA ALA A 42 -18.94 -25.57 -3.05
C ALA A 42 -17.70 -24.98 -2.37
N THR A 43 -17.46 -25.35 -1.11
CA THR A 43 -16.23 -25.01 -0.38
C THR A 43 -15.07 -25.58 -1.18
N THR A 44 -14.26 -24.72 -1.79
CA THR A 44 -13.01 -25.16 -2.41
C THR A 44 -12.14 -25.76 -1.33
N ALA A 45 -11.82 -27.05 -1.47
CA ALA A 45 -10.96 -27.74 -0.52
C ALA A 45 -9.62 -26.98 -0.40
N PRO A 46 -9.09 -26.81 0.82
CA PRO A 46 -7.83 -26.11 0.99
C PRO A 46 -6.69 -26.83 0.24
N MET A 47 -5.78 -26.05 -0.34
CA MET A 47 -4.66 -26.59 -1.10
C MET A 47 -3.64 -27.21 -0.15
N THR A 48 -3.04 -28.34 -0.53
CA THR A 48 -1.80 -28.82 0.10
C THR A 48 -0.59 -28.01 -0.37
N GLY A 49 0.55 -28.12 0.32
CA GLY A 49 1.79 -27.44 -0.07
C GLY A 49 2.18 -27.64 -1.54
N PRO A 50 2.24 -28.88 -2.07
CA PRO A 50 2.52 -29.13 -3.49
C PRO A 50 1.49 -28.50 -4.44
N GLN A 51 0.20 -28.48 -4.06
CA GLN A 51 -0.85 -27.85 -4.87
C GLN A 51 -0.71 -26.32 -4.86
N LEU A 52 -0.42 -25.71 -3.71
CA LEU A 52 -0.16 -24.28 -3.60
C LEU A 52 1.11 -23.89 -4.37
N ALA A 53 2.18 -24.68 -4.26
CA ALA A 53 3.41 -24.44 -5.00
C ALA A 53 3.16 -24.48 -6.52
N ALA A 54 2.31 -25.39 -7.01
CA ALA A 54 1.96 -25.49 -8.42
C ALA A 54 0.96 -24.43 -8.90
N SER A 55 0.23 -23.77 -8.00
CA SER A 55 -0.87 -22.86 -8.38
C SER A 55 -0.41 -21.45 -8.79
N TRP A 56 0.84 -21.09 -8.52
CA TRP A 56 1.40 -19.77 -8.86
C TRP A 56 2.92 -19.81 -9.02
N THR A 57 3.46 -18.82 -9.73
CA THR A 57 4.91 -18.69 -9.97
C THR A 57 5.39 -17.30 -9.56
N GLY A 58 6.41 -17.24 -8.69
CA GLY A 58 7.10 -15.99 -8.35
C GLY A 58 8.08 -15.54 -9.44
N PRO A 59 8.54 -14.27 -9.41
CA PRO A 59 8.19 -13.26 -8.41
C PRO A 59 6.82 -12.62 -8.65
N LEU A 60 6.30 -11.90 -7.66
CA LEU A 60 5.07 -11.13 -7.80
C LEU A 60 5.34 -9.73 -8.37
N SER A 61 4.31 -9.12 -8.95
CA SER A 61 4.28 -7.73 -9.43
C SER A 61 2.87 -7.17 -9.32
N THR A 62 2.64 -5.92 -9.73
CA THR A 62 1.34 -5.27 -9.68
C THR A 62 0.88 -4.81 -11.07
N ARG A 63 -0.45 -4.87 -11.29
CA ARG A 63 -1.15 -4.35 -12.47
C ARG A 63 -2.39 -3.61 -12.00
N GLY A 64 -2.31 -2.28 -11.95
CA GLY A 64 -3.36 -1.44 -11.39
C GLY A 64 -3.61 -1.80 -9.93
N ARG A 65 -4.86 -2.07 -9.58
CA ARG A 65 -5.24 -2.44 -8.20
C ARG A 65 -4.90 -3.87 -7.78
N TYR A 66 -4.30 -4.68 -8.67
CA TYR A 66 -4.11 -6.11 -8.45
C TYR A 66 -2.65 -6.51 -8.33
N ILE A 67 -2.37 -7.45 -7.44
CA ILE A 67 -1.10 -8.20 -7.41
C ILE A 67 -1.21 -9.38 -8.40
N VAL A 68 -0.15 -9.65 -9.13
CA VAL A 68 -0.09 -10.73 -10.12
C VAL A 68 1.17 -11.57 -9.96
N ASP A 69 1.07 -12.84 -10.34
CA ASP A 69 2.21 -13.75 -10.44
C ASP A 69 3.09 -13.44 -11.67
N ALA A 70 4.20 -14.16 -11.83
CA ALA A 70 5.13 -13.98 -12.95
C ALA A 70 4.50 -14.23 -14.33
N ASN A 71 3.38 -14.95 -14.39
CA ASN A 71 2.62 -15.21 -15.61
C ASN A 71 1.54 -14.14 -15.87
N GLY A 72 1.39 -13.15 -14.97
CA GLY A 72 0.39 -12.10 -15.06
C GLY A 72 -1.02 -12.52 -14.61
N ASN A 73 -1.15 -13.64 -13.91
CA ASN A 73 -2.41 -14.06 -13.30
C ASN A 73 -2.61 -13.37 -11.95
N ARG A 74 -3.85 -13.01 -11.60
CA ARG A 74 -4.18 -12.45 -10.28
C ARG A 74 -3.69 -13.38 -9.19
N PHE A 75 -2.86 -12.85 -8.30
CA PHE A 75 -2.47 -13.48 -7.04
C PHE A 75 -3.07 -12.65 -5.91
N LYS A 76 -4.19 -13.10 -5.34
CA LYS A 76 -4.82 -12.46 -4.18
C LYS A 76 -4.09 -12.92 -2.92
N LEU A 77 -3.55 -12.00 -2.13
CA LEU A 77 -2.98 -12.31 -0.81
C LEU A 77 -4.13 -12.71 0.13
N LYS A 78 -4.18 -14.01 0.44
CA LYS A 78 -4.95 -14.58 1.54
C LYS A 78 -3.96 -14.94 2.63
N ALA A 79 -3.63 -13.95 3.44
CA ALA A 79 -2.55 -14.05 4.40
C ALA A 79 -3.03 -14.15 5.84
N GLY A 80 -2.09 -14.51 6.71
CA GLY A 80 -2.18 -14.22 8.13
C GLY A 80 -0.80 -13.90 8.70
N ASN A 81 -0.82 -13.31 9.88
CA ASN A 81 0.36 -12.85 10.60
C ASN A 81 0.89 -13.94 11.52
N TRP A 82 2.06 -14.50 11.21
CA TRP A 82 2.74 -15.45 12.12
C TRP A 82 3.66 -14.70 13.08
N ALA A 83 3.04 -14.14 14.12
CA ALA A 83 3.72 -13.38 15.16
C ALA A 83 4.68 -14.23 16.02
N GLY A 84 5.59 -13.55 16.70
CA GLY A 84 6.48 -14.06 17.73
C GLY A 84 7.94 -13.63 17.54
N ALA A 85 8.43 -13.56 16.30
CA ALA A 85 9.83 -13.24 15.99
C ALA A 85 10.18 -11.76 16.19
N GLN A 86 9.19 -10.88 16.22
CA GLN A 86 9.35 -9.49 16.67
C GLN A 86 9.50 -9.35 18.18
N GLY A 87 9.27 -10.42 18.94
CA GLY A 87 9.19 -10.43 20.39
C GLY A 87 7.76 -10.30 20.91
N THR A 88 7.56 -10.78 22.13
CA THR A 88 6.25 -10.83 22.82
C THR A 88 6.31 -10.15 24.19
N TRP A 89 7.49 -9.72 24.63
CA TRP A 89 7.67 -9.05 25.92
C TRP A 89 6.95 -7.70 25.91
N GLU A 90 6.17 -7.37 26.93
CA GLU A 90 5.35 -6.15 26.96
C GLU A 90 6.15 -4.90 27.29
N GLY A 91 7.42 -5.06 27.68
CA GLY A 91 8.35 -3.96 27.92
C GLY A 91 8.54 -3.52 29.35
N SER A 92 7.99 -4.28 30.29
CA SER A 92 8.23 -4.10 31.72
C SER A 92 8.31 -5.46 32.41
N GLY A 93 8.92 -5.52 33.60
CA GLY A 93 9.16 -6.78 34.30
C GLY A 93 10.35 -7.58 33.78
N ASP A 94 10.56 -8.78 34.33
CA ASP A 94 11.60 -9.71 33.89
C ASP A 94 11.20 -10.32 32.54
N VAL A 95 12.07 -10.20 31.53
CA VAL A 95 11.89 -10.76 30.19
C VAL A 95 11.89 -12.30 30.17
N ASN A 96 12.30 -12.95 31.25
CA ASN A 96 12.28 -14.41 31.37
C ASN A 96 11.04 -14.92 32.11
N ASP A 97 10.18 -14.03 32.60
CA ASP A 97 8.93 -14.38 33.24
C ASP A 97 7.79 -14.32 32.19
N PRO A 98 7.16 -15.47 31.86
CA PRO A 98 6.11 -15.53 30.86
C PRO A 98 4.97 -14.54 31.11
N THR A 99 4.68 -14.16 32.36
CA THR A 99 3.58 -13.22 32.66
C THR A 99 3.83 -11.79 32.20
N ASN A 100 5.06 -11.46 31.78
CA ASN A 100 5.41 -10.17 31.20
C ASN A 100 5.41 -10.20 29.66
N HIS A 101 4.82 -11.24 29.07
CA HIS A 101 4.64 -11.40 27.63
C HIS A 101 3.16 -11.33 27.27
N GLN A 102 2.87 -10.81 26.08
CA GLN A 102 1.50 -10.76 25.58
C GLN A 102 0.85 -12.14 25.68
N ALA A 103 -0.35 -12.17 26.27
CA ALA A 103 -1.13 -13.38 26.52
C ALA A 103 -0.36 -14.50 27.27
N ASP A 104 0.63 -14.15 28.09
CA ASP A 104 1.57 -15.05 28.74
C ASP A 104 2.42 -15.91 27.77
N GLN A 105 2.60 -15.44 26.53
CA GLN A 105 3.22 -16.19 25.44
C GLN A 105 4.68 -15.80 25.19
N MET A 106 5.60 -16.33 25.99
CA MET A 106 7.04 -16.10 25.78
C MET A 106 7.54 -16.78 24.48
N SER A 107 7.60 -16.00 23.40
CA SER A 107 8.00 -16.49 22.07
C SER A 107 9.48 -16.82 21.93
N HIS A 108 10.33 -16.40 22.88
CA HIS A 108 11.80 -16.41 22.74
C HIS A 108 12.30 -15.75 21.46
N ASN A 109 11.57 -14.75 20.96
CA ASN A 109 11.86 -14.03 19.72
C ASN A 109 11.84 -14.93 18.47
N LEU A 110 11.01 -15.98 18.49
CA LEU A 110 10.77 -16.91 17.40
C LEU A 110 9.30 -16.85 16.95
N PRO A 111 8.95 -17.24 15.72
CA PRO A 111 7.55 -17.45 15.35
C PRO A 111 6.88 -18.43 16.33
N LEU A 112 5.70 -18.07 16.84
CA LEU A 112 5.03 -18.82 17.90
C LEU A 112 4.70 -20.27 17.48
N GLY A 113 4.75 -21.21 18.43
CA GLY A 113 4.32 -22.59 18.24
C GLY A 113 5.43 -23.58 17.87
N LEU A 114 6.67 -23.12 17.59
CA LEU A 114 7.81 -24.00 17.26
C LEU A 114 8.24 -24.94 18.39
N ASP A 115 7.86 -24.65 19.63
CA ASP A 115 8.05 -25.51 20.79
C ASP A 115 6.95 -26.58 20.94
N ARG A 116 5.77 -26.35 20.35
CA ARG A 116 4.57 -27.18 20.52
C ARG A 116 4.27 -28.09 19.34
N ALA A 117 4.49 -27.63 18.10
CA ALA A 117 4.15 -28.37 16.89
C ALA A 117 5.31 -28.39 15.87
N PRO A 118 5.50 -29.51 15.14
CA PRO A 118 6.44 -29.55 14.03
C PRO A 118 6.07 -28.51 12.95
N MET A 119 7.05 -27.86 12.32
CA MET A 119 6.80 -26.87 11.26
C MET A 119 5.89 -27.40 10.14
N ALA A 120 6.03 -28.67 9.76
CA ALA A 120 5.17 -29.29 8.75
C ALA A 120 3.69 -29.35 9.16
N GLN A 121 3.41 -29.58 10.45
CA GLN A 121 2.05 -29.55 10.97
C GLN A 121 1.50 -28.12 10.98
N ILE A 122 2.30 -27.15 11.43
CA ILE A 122 1.90 -25.74 11.43
C ILE A 122 1.54 -25.26 10.01
N MET A 123 2.34 -25.62 9.00
CA MET A 123 2.03 -25.31 7.60
C MET A 123 0.77 -26.00 7.10
N ALA A 124 0.55 -27.27 7.44
CA ALA A 124 -0.69 -27.98 7.13
C ALA A 124 -1.92 -27.28 7.75
N ASP A 125 -1.78 -26.75 8.95
CA ASP A 125 -2.84 -26.01 9.63
C ASP A 125 -3.10 -24.64 8.97
N PHE A 126 -2.05 -23.96 8.47
CA PHE A 126 -2.21 -22.75 7.65
C PHE A 126 -2.91 -23.04 6.32
N HIS A 127 -2.60 -24.17 5.69
CA HIS A 127 -3.33 -24.63 4.51
C HIS A 127 -4.79 -24.89 4.82
N GLU A 128 -5.13 -25.52 5.95
CA GLU A 128 -6.53 -25.77 6.36
C GLU A 128 -7.33 -24.47 6.50
N LEU A 129 -6.69 -23.37 6.93
CA LEU A 129 -7.29 -22.03 6.94
C LEU A 129 -7.51 -21.43 5.53
N GLY A 130 -6.99 -22.05 4.48
CA GLY A 130 -7.09 -21.62 3.09
C GLY A 130 -6.14 -20.46 2.72
N LEU A 131 -5.05 -20.32 3.48
CA LEU A 131 -4.05 -19.29 3.27
C LEU A 131 -3.11 -19.65 2.11
N ASN A 132 -2.60 -18.64 1.42
CA ASN A 132 -1.58 -18.80 0.38
C ASN A 132 -0.32 -17.94 0.62
N SER A 133 -0.36 -17.11 1.65
CA SER A 133 0.68 -16.14 1.98
C SER A 133 0.79 -15.98 3.50
N ILE A 134 1.99 -15.61 3.96
CA ILE A 134 2.27 -15.39 5.39
C ILE A 134 2.99 -14.06 5.53
N ARG A 135 2.42 -13.14 6.33
CA ARG A 135 3.13 -11.97 6.84
C ARG A 135 3.94 -12.42 8.04
N LEU A 136 5.25 -12.23 8.00
CA LEU A 136 6.19 -12.73 8.99
C LEU A 136 6.90 -11.56 9.69
N PRO A 137 6.34 -11.08 10.82
CA PRO A 137 6.94 -10.04 11.65
C PRO A 137 8.34 -10.39 12.14
N PHE A 138 9.24 -9.41 12.18
CA PHE A 138 10.55 -9.53 12.80
C PHE A 138 10.98 -8.23 13.49
N ALA A 139 11.96 -8.33 14.41
CA ALA A 139 12.62 -7.18 15.02
C ALA A 139 13.99 -6.90 14.37
N ASN A 140 14.37 -5.63 14.20
CA ASN A 140 15.71 -5.26 13.72
C ASN A 140 16.83 -5.89 14.56
N ALA A 141 16.65 -5.97 15.89
CA ALA A 141 17.58 -6.62 16.81
C ALA A 141 18.02 -8.03 16.36
N MET A 142 17.15 -8.76 15.66
CA MET A 142 17.44 -10.11 15.14
C MET A 142 18.67 -10.17 14.24
N MET A 143 19.01 -9.12 13.49
CA MET A 143 20.18 -9.15 12.59
C MET A 143 21.51 -9.22 13.34
N ARG A 144 21.49 -8.91 14.64
CA ARG A 144 22.69 -8.85 15.50
C ARG A 144 22.62 -9.82 16.68
N ASP A 145 21.51 -10.52 16.87
CA ASP A 145 21.37 -11.48 17.96
C ASP A 145 22.09 -12.80 17.65
N THR A 146 23.19 -13.03 18.37
CA THR A 146 23.99 -14.26 18.29
C THR A 146 23.68 -15.25 19.41
N THR A 147 22.68 -14.95 20.25
CA THR A 147 22.28 -15.82 21.37
C THR A 147 21.60 -17.06 20.80
N VAL A 148 22.05 -18.24 21.26
CA VAL A 148 21.39 -19.50 20.90
C VAL A 148 20.04 -19.58 21.60
N VAL A 149 19.01 -19.97 20.86
CA VAL A 149 17.67 -20.12 21.43
C VAL A 149 17.62 -21.30 22.41
N PRO A 150 16.83 -21.23 23.48
CA PRO A 150 16.66 -22.36 24.39
C PRO A 150 16.15 -23.61 23.65
N ASP A 151 16.68 -24.78 24.00
CA ASP A 151 16.22 -26.07 23.45
C ASP A 151 14.71 -26.29 23.63
N SER A 152 14.14 -25.76 24.72
CA SER A 152 12.69 -25.80 24.99
C SER A 152 11.88 -24.97 24.01
N ALA A 153 12.42 -23.86 23.50
CA ALA A 153 11.75 -22.95 22.56
C ALA A 153 11.54 -23.59 21.17
N VAL A 154 12.20 -24.72 20.91
CA VAL A 154 12.12 -25.47 19.65
C VAL A 154 11.92 -26.98 19.92
N ALA A 155 11.31 -27.34 21.04
CA ALA A 155 11.18 -28.74 21.48
C ALA A 155 10.52 -29.65 20.42
N ALA A 156 9.50 -29.15 19.71
CA ALA A 156 8.84 -29.87 18.62
C ALA A 156 9.63 -29.86 17.29
N ASN A 157 10.72 -29.09 17.20
CA ASN A 157 11.56 -28.91 16.03
C ASN A 157 13.05 -29.06 16.40
N PRO A 158 13.50 -30.25 16.85
CA PRO A 158 14.84 -30.46 17.41
C PRO A 158 15.99 -30.15 16.44
N GLN A 159 15.74 -30.15 15.12
CA GLN A 159 16.69 -29.71 14.10
C GLN A 159 17.07 -28.22 14.20
N LEU A 160 16.33 -27.44 15.00
CA LEU A 160 16.59 -26.02 15.25
C LEU A 160 17.45 -25.76 16.49
N LYS A 161 17.76 -26.79 17.29
CA LYS A 161 18.63 -26.65 18.46
C LYS A 161 20.00 -26.10 18.07
N GLY A 162 20.57 -25.25 18.93
CA GLY A 162 21.86 -24.62 18.67
C GLY A 162 21.83 -23.46 17.66
N LYS A 163 20.65 -23.07 17.16
CA LYS A 163 20.49 -21.93 16.24
C LYS A 163 20.26 -20.61 16.97
N THR A 164 20.61 -19.51 16.32
CA THR A 164 20.19 -18.15 16.72
C THR A 164 18.77 -17.84 16.22
N PRO A 165 18.10 -16.79 16.72
CA PRO A 165 16.79 -16.37 16.20
C PRO A 165 16.76 -16.17 14.68
N LEU A 166 17.77 -15.49 14.12
CA LEU A 166 17.88 -15.30 12.66
C LEU A 166 17.98 -16.64 11.90
N GLN A 167 18.74 -17.59 12.41
CA GLN A 167 18.88 -18.92 11.80
C GLN A 167 17.61 -19.77 11.91
N VAL A 168 16.81 -19.58 12.96
CA VAL A 168 15.47 -20.16 13.08
C VAL A 168 14.53 -19.50 12.07
N PHE A 169 14.56 -18.18 11.97
CA PHE A 169 13.78 -17.41 11.00
C PHE A 169 14.08 -17.86 9.56
N ASP A 170 15.35 -18.10 9.22
CA ASP A 170 15.75 -18.67 7.93
C ASP A 170 15.10 -20.02 7.64
N ALA A 171 15.08 -20.91 8.64
CA ALA A 171 14.51 -22.23 8.50
C ALA A 171 12.99 -22.15 8.30
N VAL A 172 12.33 -21.22 8.97
CA VAL A 172 10.90 -20.95 8.80
C VAL A 172 10.59 -20.39 7.41
N VAL A 173 11.35 -19.39 6.94
CA VAL A 173 11.21 -18.84 5.58
C VAL A 173 11.42 -19.93 4.53
N ALA A 174 12.45 -20.76 4.69
CA ALA A 174 12.73 -21.87 3.78
C ALA A 174 11.60 -22.91 3.79
N ALA A 175 11.07 -23.27 4.96
CA ALA A 175 9.95 -24.21 5.07
C ALA A 175 8.68 -23.67 4.40
N LEU A 176 8.27 -22.44 4.74
CA LEU A 176 7.07 -21.80 4.18
C LEU A 176 7.13 -21.72 2.64
N THR A 177 8.24 -21.26 2.10
CA THR A 177 8.39 -21.10 0.66
C THR A 177 8.51 -22.43 -0.08
N ALA A 178 9.17 -23.44 0.50
CA ALA A 178 9.19 -24.80 -0.04
C ALA A 178 7.79 -25.43 -0.06
N ASP A 179 6.95 -25.07 0.90
CA ASP A 179 5.55 -25.51 1.01
C ASP A 179 4.57 -24.62 0.22
N GLY A 180 5.09 -23.76 -0.67
CA GLY A 180 4.31 -23.02 -1.65
C GLY A 180 3.81 -21.65 -1.20
N PHE A 181 3.93 -21.27 0.08
CA PHE A 181 3.49 -19.98 0.57
C PHE A 181 4.30 -18.82 -0.02
N ALA A 182 3.64 -17.70 -0.28
CA ALA A 182 4.29 -16.42 -0.50
C ALA A 182 4.62 -15.80 0.88
N VAL A 183 5.90 -15.49 1.13
CA VAL A 183 6.35 -14.91 2.40
C VAL A 183 6.57 -13.41 2.24
N ILE A 184 5.94 -12.63 3.11
CA ILE A 184 6.14 -11.19 3.23
C ILE A 184 6.90 -10.94 4.52
N LEU A 185 8.07 -10.32 4.43
CA LEU A 185 8.85 -9.91 5.59
C LEU A 185 8.28 -8.60 6.11
N ASN A 186 8.00 -8.52 7.41
CA ASN A 186 7.47 -7.31 8.04
C ASN A 186 8.41 -6.80 9.12
N ASN A 187 8.94 -5.58 8.94
CA ASN A 187 9.76 -4.93 9.95
C ASN A 187 8.86 -4.35 11.05
N HIS A 188 8.64 -5.16 12.08
CA HIS A 188 7.60 -4.93 13.06
C HIS A 188 8.07 -4.10 14.24
N THR A 189 9.31 -4.29 14.66
CA THR A 189 9.92 -3.57 15.80
C THR A 189 11.42 -3.33 15.57
N THR A 190 11.97 -2.33 16.25
CA THR A 190 13.40 -2.11 16.39
C THR A 190 14.00 -3.13 17.38
N SER A 191 13.40 -3.24 18.57
CA SER A 191 13.80 -4.18 19.64
C SER A 191 12.79 -5.32 19.81
N TYR A 192 13.22 -6.42 20.41
CA TYR A 192 12.31 -7.53 20.73
C TYR A 192 11.24 -7.14 21.76
N ARG A 193 10.00 -6.92 21.32
CA ARG A 193 8.89 -6.45 22.15
C ARG A 193 7.53 -6.65 21.46
N PHE A 194 6.46 -6.77 22.26
CA PHE A 194 5.09 -6.55 21.82
C PHE A 194 4.78 -5.05 21.77
N CYS A 195 4.30 -4.56 20.62
CA CYS A 195 3.96 -3.16 20.36
C CYS A 195 2.43 -2.94 20.59
N CYS A 196 1.78 -1.79 20.35
CA CYS A 196 2.18 -0.61 19.60
C CYS A 196 1.76 0.70 20.30
N GLY A 197 2.35 0.96 21.48
CA GLY A 197 2.17 2.19 22.24
C GLY A 197 3.39 3.11 22.13
N LEU A 198 3.74 3.75 23.25
CA LEU A 198 5.04 4.41 23.45
C LEU A 198 6.05 3.36 23.92
N ASP A 199 6.78 2.80 22.98
CA ASP A 199 7.55 1.57 23.19
C ASP A 199 8.94 1.55 22.54
N GLY A 200 9.34 2.65 21.89
CA GLY A 200 10.60 2.77 21.15
C GLY A 200 10.53 2.21 19.73
N ASN A 201 9.34 1.84 19.24
CA ASN A 201 9.08 1.28 17.92
C ASN A 201 8.01 2.07 17.17
N GLU A 202 7.91 3.38 17.41
CA GLU A 202 6.89 4.25 16.82
C GLU A 202 7.19 4.55 15.34
N ARG A 203 8.47 4.67 14.98
CA ARG A 203 8.94 4.98 13.62
C ARG A 203 10.09 4.06 13.21
N TRP A 204 10.53 4.16 11.95
CA TRP A 204 11.70 3.41 11.44
C TRP A 204 13.01 3.82 12.10
N ASN A 205 13.08 5.06 12.59
CA ASN A 205 14.20 5.67 13.32
C ASN A 205 13.94 5.79 14.83
N SER A 206 12.96 5.07 15.39
CA SER A 206 12.83 4.93 16.84
C SER A 206 13.81 3.87 17.34
N GLY A 207 14.64 4.22 18.34
CA GLY A 207 15.63 3.31 18.92
C GLY A 207 16.81 2.94 18.01
N GLN A 208 16.88 3.49 16.79
CA GLN A 208 17.95 3.28 15.81
C GLN A 208 18.00 4.44 14.80
N SER A 209 19.05 4.53 14.00
CA SER A 209 19.09 5.52 12.90
C SER A 209 18.30 5.05 11.68
N ALA A 210 17.79 5.99 10.87
CA ALA A 210 17.18 5.67 9.59
C ALA A 210 18.14 4.94 8.63
N GLN A 211 19.45 5.20 8.75
CA GLN A 211 20.47 4.49 8.00
C GLN A 211 20.57 3.02 8.42
N GLN A 212 20.62 2.74 9.73
CA GLN A 212 20.68 1.37 10.24
C GLN A 212 19.45 0.56 9.82
N TRP A 213 18.27 1.15 9.88
CA TRP A 213 17.03 0.52 9.41
C TRP A 213 17.11 0.11 7.93
N GLN A 214 17.62 0.99 7.06
CA GLN A 214 17.82 0.67 5.64
C GLN A 214 18.89 -0.42 5.44
N GLU A 215 19.96 -0.42 6.23
CA GLU A 215 21.02 -1.43 6.17
C GLU A 215 20.50 -2.82 6.60
N ASP A 216 19.65 -2.88 7.63
CA ASP A 216 18.98 -4.11 8.05
C ASP A 216 18.02 -4.64 6.96
N TRP A 217 17.29 -3.75 6.29
CA TRP A 217 16.48 -4.12 5.13
C TRP A 217 17.34 -4.72 4.02
N LEU A 218 18.43 -4.07 3.65
CA LEU A 218 19.35 -4.58 2.63
C LEU A 218 20.01 -5.89 3.05
N PHE A 219 20.27 -6.10 4.33
CA PHE A 219 20.77 -7.37 4.85
C PHE A 219 19.78 -8.51 4.56
N LEU A 220 18.50 -8.35 4.93
CA LEU A 220 17.48 -9.37 4.68
C LEU A 220 17.17 -9.57 3.20
N VAL A 221 17.08 -8.48 2.43
CA VAL A 221 16.85 -8.55 0.98
C VAL A 221 17.97 -9.32 0.30
N ASN A 222 19.23 -9.00 0.59
CA ASN A 222 20.35 -9.75 0.03
C ASN A 222 20.38 -11.21 0.50
N ARG A 223 19.91 -11.48 1.72
CA ARG A 223 19.80 -12.83 2.27
C ARG A 223 18.77 -13.69 1.54
N TYR A 224 17.64 -13.12 1.13
CA TYR A 224 16.50 -13.89 0.60
C TYR A 224 16.20 -13.72 -0.89
N LYS A 225 16.80 -12.74 -1.59
CA LYS A 225 16.49 -12.42 -3.01
C LYS A 225 16.58 -13.56 -4.03
N ALA A 226 17.32 -14.62 -3.71
CA ALA A 226 17.38 -15.81 -4.57
C ALA A 226 16.07 -16.63 -4.53
N ASN A 227 15.29 -16.52 -3.45
CA ASN A 227 14.02 -17.20 -3.27
C ASN A 227 12.85 -16.32 -3.71
N LYS A 228 12.34 -16.55 -4.93
CA LYS A 228 11.26 -15.75 -5.53
C LYS A 228 9.88 -15.92 -4.89
N ARG A 229 9.78 -16.75 -3.83
CA ARG A 229 8.60 -16.86 -2.97
C ARG A 229 8.73 -16.05 -1.68
N VAL A 230 9.87 -15.41 -1.42
CA VAL A 230 9.93 -14.23 -0.53
C VAL A 230 9.56 -13.05 -1.41
N VAL A 231 8.32 -12.59 -1.29
CA VAL A 231 7.67 -11.77 -2.33
C VAL A 231 7.63 -10.29 -1.99
N GLY A 232 7.77 -9.92 -0.71
CA GLY A 232 7.58 -8.53 -0.31
C GLY A 232 8.33 -8.11 0.95
N ALA A 233 8.64 -6.83 1.01
CA ALA A 233 9.17 -6.11 2.15
C ALA A 233 8.13 -5.09 2.63
N ASP A 234 7.52 -5.37 3.78
CA ASP A 234 6.60 -4.50 4.49
C ASP A 234 7.36 -3.62 5.49
N LEU A 235 7.53 -2.36 5.09
CA LEU A 235 8.68 -1.53 5.45
C LEU A 235 8.76 -1.17 6.93
N ARG A 236 7.63 -0.88 7.57
CA ARG A 236 7.57 -0.57 8.99
C ARG A 236 6.13 -0.65 9.51
N ASN A 237 5.94 -1.45 10.55
CA ASN A 237 4.64 -1.63 11.20
C ASN A 237 4.17 -0.39 11.98
N GLU A 238 2.94 0.04 11.72
CA GLU A 238 2.14 0.98 12.50
C GLU A 238 2.86 2.26 12.92
N ILE A 239 3.31 3.02 11.91
CA ILE A 239 3.96 4.31 12.13
C ILE A 239 3.08 5.23 12.98
N ARG A 240 3.60 5.68 14.11
CA ARG A 240 2.88 6.51 15.07
C ARG A 240 3.79 7.54 15.72
N ARG A 241 3.18 8.47 16.45
CA ARG A 241 3.88 9.44 17.28
C ARG A 241 4.65 8.79 18.42
N ASP A 242 5.73 9.44 18.84
CA ASP A 242 6.36 9.19 20.13
C ASP A 242 5.90 10.23 21.18
N THR A 243 6.60 10.35 22.30
CA THR A 243 6.25 11.30 23.36
C THR A 243 6.40 12.77 22.95
N LEU A 244 7.32 13.07 22.04
CA LEU A 244 7.76 14.42 21.71
C LEU A 244 7.28 14.85 20.32
N ASP A 245 7.26 13.95 19.35
CA ASP A 245 7.09 14.30 17.93
C ASP A 245 6.16 13.34 17.17
N ASP A 246 5.57 13.87 16.10
CA ASP A 246 4.63 13.17 15.21
C ASP A 246 5.30 12.72 13.89
N PRO A 247 4.93 11.56 13.34
CA PRO A 247 5.24 11.23 11.95
C PRO A 247 4.49 12.18 11.01
N ASN A 248 5.04 12.40 9.83
CA ASN A 248 4.36 13.17 8.78
C ASN A 248 4.54 12.55 7.41
N TRP A 249 3.86 13.12 6.42
CA TRP A 249 3.92 12.69 5.03
C TRP A 249 4.27 13.89 4.14
N GLY A 250 5.50 13.92 3.63
CA GLY A 250 5.94 14.91 2.66
C GLY A 250 6.38 16.25 3.24
N ARG A 251 6.84 16.33 4.50
CA ARG A 251 7.41 17.60 5.06
C ARG A 251 8.90 17.76 4.86
N GLY A 252 9.60 16.77 4.32
CA GLY A 252 11.02 16.90 3.99
C GLY A 252 12.00 16.67 5.14
N ASP A 253 11.52 16.45 6.37
CA ASP A 253 12.32 16.26 7.57
C ASP A 253 12.63 14.76 7.83
N ASP A 254 13.15 14.45 9.02
CA ASP A 254 13.45 13.10 9.51
C ASP A 254 12.24 12.36 10.09
N HIS A 255 11.05 12.96 10.03
CA HIS A 255 9.76 12.40 10.42
C HIS A 255 8.89 12.07 9.18
N ASP A 256 9.40 12.37 7.98
CA ASP A 256 8.73 12.20 6.70
C ASP A 256 8.71 10.73 6.24
N VAL A 257 7.58 10.06 6.49
CA VAL A 257 7.31 8.65 6.12
C VAL A 257 7.43 8.46 4.61
N TYR A 258 6.85 9.38 3.83
CA TYR A 258 6.85 9.34 2.38
C TYR A 258 8.28 9.22 1.84
N ALA A 259 9.16 10.11 2.29
CA ALA A 259 10.54 10.12 1.83
C ALA A 259 11.37 8.94 2.34
N ALA A 260 11.16 8.53 3.60
CA ALA A 260 11.87 7.38 4.17
C ALA A 260 11.51 6.08 3.45
N PHE A 261 10.23 5.87 3.14
CA PHE A 261 9.74 4.68 2.46
C PHE A 261 10.14 4.67 0.98
N GLU A 262 10.10 5.80 0.28
CA GLU A 262 10.57 5.88 -1.11
C GLU A 262 12.07 5.56 -1.23
N LEU A 263 12.88 6.08 -0.31
CA LEU A 263 14.32 5.82 -0.28
C LEU A 263 14.62 4.35 0.03
N ALA A 264 13.98 3.77 1.06
CA ALA A 264 14.13 2.35 1.37
C ALA A 264 13.68 1.46 0.21
N GLY A 265 12.50 1.73 -0.35
CA GLY A 265 11.97 1.00 -1.51
C GLY A 265 12.89 1.07 -2.73
N THR A 266 13.46 2.24 -3.00
CA THR A 266 14.45 2.42 -4.07
C THR A 266 15.70 1.57 -3.83
N ARG A 267 16.27 1.59 -2.62
CA ARG A 267 17.47 0.79 -2.28
C ARG A 267 17.17 -0.72 -2.34
N ILE A 268 16.00 -1.14 -1.88
CA ILE A 268 15.54 -2.53 -1.95
C ILE A 268 15.48 -2.99 -3.40
N LEU A 269 14.84 -2.21 -4.28
CA LEU A 269 14.70 -2.56 -5.70
C LEU A 269 16.02 -2.50 -6.49
N GLN A 270 17.01 -1.71 -6.03
CA GLN A 270 18.37 -1.78 -6.56
C GLN A 270 19.07 -3.11 -6.20
N ALA A 271 18.77 -3.67 -5.02
CA ALA A 271 19.36 -4.93 -4.55
C ALA A 271 18.61 -6.18 -5.05
N ASP A 272 17.29 -6.09 -5.17
CA ASP A 272 16.38 -7.10 -5.68
C ASP A 272 15.19 -6.47 -6.42
N PRO A 273 15.22 -6.41 -7.77
CA PRO A 273 14.14 -5.82 -8.56
C PRO A 273 12.85 -6.65 -8.54
N ASP A 274 12.88 -7.87 -7.98
CA ASP A 274 11.74 -8.77 -7.96
C ASP A 274 10.81 -8.53 -6.76
N MET A 275 11.28 -7.87 -5.70
CA MET A 275 10.56 -7.68 -4.44
C MET A 275 9.40 -6.69 -4.58
N LEU A 276 8.22 -7.01 -4.02
CA LEU A 276 7.18 -6.01 -3.74
C LEU A 276 7.63 -5.11 -2.58
N VAL A 277 7.42 -3.80 -2.72
CA VAL A 277 7.64 -2.84 -1.63
C VAL A 277 6.28 -2.45 -1.09
N ILE A 278 6.03 -2.81 0.17
CA ILE A 278 4.76 -2.61 0.85
C ILE A 278 4.91 -1.43 1.82
N MET A 279 4.07 -0.43 1.65
CA MET A 279 4.09 0.84 2.38
C MET A 279 2.82 0.99 3.20
N GLU A 280 2.91 0.83 4.51
CA GLU A 280 1.84 1.18 5.44
C GLU A 280 1.60 2.71 5.48
N GLY A 281 0.44 3.12 6.00
CA GLY A 281 0.11 4.52 6.28
C GLY A 281 0.60 5.01 7.65
N ILE A 282 0.14 6.20 8.03
CA ILE A 282 0.33 6.71 9.40
C ILE A 282 -0.79 6.18 10.29
N ASN A 283 -0.42 5.38 11.29
CA ASN A 283 -1.32 4.79 12.28
C ASN A 283 -1.85 5.82 13.28
N TRP A 284 -1.01 6.76 13.74
CA TRP A 284 -1.47 7.82 14.65
C TRP A 284 -0.56 9.05 14.64
N TYR A 285 -1.16 10.23 14.68
CA TYR A 285 -0.50 11.51 14.96
C TYR A 285 -1.29 12.32 16.00
N GLY A 286 -0.63 13.28 16.63
CA GLY A 286 -1.23 14.21 17.55
C GLY A 286 -1.49 13.62 18.93
N ILE A 287 -1.55 14.51 19.92
CA ILE A 287 -1.88 14.12 21.29
C ILE A 287 -3.39 13.82 21.36
N PRO A 288 -3.80 12.61 21.80
CA PRO A 288 -5.21 12.20 21.89
C PRO A 288 -5.91 12.91 23.05
N LEU A 289 -6.11 14.22 22.93
CA LEU A 289 -6.77 15.06 23.91
C LEU A 289 -7.76 15.97 23.19
N ASP A 290 -9.02 15.88 23.59
CA ASP A 290 -10.13 16.64 23.02
C ASP A 290 -9.77 18.13 22.80
N GLY A 291 -10.05 18.63 21.59
CA GLY A 291 -9.77 20.00 21.18
C GLY A 291 -8.38 20.23 20.59
N LEU A 292 -7.50 19.21 20.57
CA LEU A 292 -6.28 19.20 19.77
C LEU A 292 -6.52 18.54 18.40
N ASP A 293 -5.57 18.76 17.49
CA ASP A 293 -5.54 18.10 16.18
C ASP A 293 -4.80 16.75 16.32
N TYR A 294 -5.51 15.65 16.11
CA TYR A 294 -5.02 14.28 16.22
C TYR A 294 -5.82 13.35 15.33
N GLY A 295 -5.31 12.14 15.10
CA GLY A 295 -6.06 11.09 14.44
C GLY A 295 -5.19 10.01 13.79
N ARG A 296 -5.84 9.20 12.96
CA ARG A 296 -5.32 8.06 12.22
C ARG A 296 -5.46 8.32 10.71
N PRO A 297 -4.49 8.97 10.06
CA PRO A 297 -4.59 9.35 8.65
C PRO A 297 -4.59 8.16 7.70
N MET A 298 -4.01 7.02 8.10
CA MET A 298 -3.77 5.86 7.24
C MET A 298 -3.17 6.28 5.90
N LEU A 299 -3.82 5.93 4.79
CA LEU A 299 -3.38 6.23 3.44
C LEU A 299 -3.95 7.55 2.90
N THR A 300 -4.75 8.31 3.66
CA THR A 300 -5.33 9.58 3.17
C THR A 300 -4.31 10.57 2.57
N PRO A 301 -3.05 10.70 3.07
CA PRO A 301 -2.07 11.59 2.44
C PRO A 301 -1.69 11.19 1.00
N VAL A 302 -1.84 9.91 0.64
CA VAL A 302 -1.54 9.37 -0.70
C VAL A 302 -2.41 10.01 -1.79
N ARG A 303 -3.59 10.56 -1.44
CA ARG A 303 -4.43 11.34 -2.37
C ARG A 303 -3.71 12.54 -2.96
N GLN A 304 -2.76 13.11 -2.23
CA GLN A 304 -2.05 14.32 -2.58
C GLN A 304 -0.60 14.03 -2.99
N LEU A 305 0.02 13.03 -2.34
CA LEU A 305 1.42 12.68 -2.52
C LEU A 305 1.63 11.17 -2.47
N SER A 306 1.83 10.56 -3.63
CA SER A 306 2.06 9.12 -3.78
C SER A 306 3.52 8.80 -4.13
N ASN A 307 4.03 7.70 -3.61
CA ASN A 307 5.37 7.21 -3.89
C ASN A 307 5.53 6.77 -5.35
N THR A 308 6.70 7.05 -5.92
CA THR A 308 7.13 6.49 -7.20
C THR A 308 8.42 5.70 -6.99
N LEU A 309 8.46 4.48 -7.51
CA LEU A 309 9.63 3.60 -7.38
C LEU A 309 10.39 3.44 -8.70
N ILE A 310 11.68 3.13 -8.59
CA ILE A 310 12.57 2.93 -9.74
C ILE A 310 12.13 1.81 -10.70
N THR A 311 11.35 0.86 -10.18
CA THR A 311 10.74 -0.23 -10.93
C THR A 311 9.23 -0.15 -10.73
N SER A 312 8.49 0.13 -11.80
CA SER A 312 7.03 0.13 -11.78
C SER A 312 6.47 -1.27 -11.55
N GLY A 313 5.22 -1.38 -11.09
CA GLY A 313 4.61 -2.67 -10.84
C GLY A 313 5.12 -3.37 -9.56
N LYS A 314 5.66 -2.63 -8.60
CA LYS A 314 6.23 -3.18 -7.34
C LYS A 314 5.67 -2.57 -6.07
N LEU A 315 4.98 -1.44 -6.15
CA LEU A 315 4.38 -0.77 -5.00
C LEU A 315 3.05 -1.42 -4.62
N VAL A 316 2.87 -1.65 -3.32
CA VAL A 316 1.61 -2.01 -2.66
C VAL A 316 1.45 -1.09 -1.44
N TYR A 317 0.27 -0.52 -1.24
CA TYR A 317 -0.03 0.18 0.01
C TYR A 317 -0.72 -0.75 1.00
N ALA A 318 -0.52 -0.52 2.29
CA ALA A 318 -1.10 -1.34 3.34
C ALA A 318 -1.79 -0.50 4.44
N ALA A 319 -2.81 -1.07 5.08
CA ALA A 319 -3.57 -0.43 6.15
C ALA A 319 -4.08 -1.45 7.16
N HIS A 320 -4.23 -1.04 8.42
CA HIS A 320 -4.70 -1.88 9.52
C HIS A 320 -6.08 -1.43 9.98
N PHE A 321 -6.98 -2.36 10.30
CA PHE A 321 -8.29 -1.99 10.83
C PHE A 321 -8.67 -2.93 11.96
N TYR A 322 -9.04 -2.35 13.10
CA TYR A 322 -9.53 -3.07 14.27
C TYR A 322 -10.80 -2.41 14.80
N GLY A 323 -11.79 -3.21 15.19
CA GLY A 323 -13.09 -2.71 15.67
C GLY A 323 -12.95 -1.69 16.79
N TYR A 324 -12.05 -1.94 17.74
CA TYR A 324 -11.78 -1.09 18.90
C TYR A 324 -11.02 0.20 18.58
N THR A 325 -10.44 0.37 17.39
CA THR A 325 -9.77 1.62 16.95
C THR A 325 -10.71 2.47 16.11
N GLY A 326 -10.37 3.73 15.80
CA GLY A 326 -11.15 4.56 14.88
C GLY A 326 -10.31 5.66 14.24
N PRO A 327 -10.93 6.49 13.36
CA PRO A 327 -10.24 7.60 12.68
C PRO A 327 -9.63 8.58 13.68
N ASN A 328 -10.35 8.85 14.77
CA ASN A 328 -9.92 9.71 15.88
C ASN A 328 -9.97 8.97 17.22
N TYR A 329 -10.00 7.63 17.21
CA TYR A 329 -10.06 6.81 18.41
C TYR A 329 -8.83 5.90 18.49
N THR A 330 -8.06 6.04 19.57
CA THR A 330 -6.77 5.33 19.71
C THR A 330 -6.94 3.84 19.95
N GLY A 331 -8.07 3.42 20.53
CA GLY A 331 -8.28 2.08 21.09
C GLY A 331 -8.21 2.02 22.61
N ALA A 332 -7.89 3.12 23.29
CA ALA A 332 -7.89 3.17 24.74
C ALA A 332 -9.30 3.46 25.29
N GLU A 333 -9.86 2.52 26.05
CA GLU A 333 -11.15 2.69 26.73
C GLU A 333 -11.10 3.72 27.87
N SER A 334 -9.92 3.96 28.44
CA SER A 334 -9.70 4.94 29.51
C SER A 334 -8.24 5.40 29.58
N GLY A 335 -7.98 6.44 30.36
CA GLY A 335 -6.63 6.94 30.62
C GLY A 335 -6.08 7.88 29.52
N PRO A 336 -4.76 8.13 29.51
CA PRO A 336 -4.12 9.19 28.71
C PRO A 336 -4.18 9.04 27.18
N GLY A 337 -4.74 7.94 26.67
CA GLY A 337 -4.98 7.72 25.24
C GLY A 337 -6.46 7.80 24.84
N HIS A 338 -7.38 7.87 25.81
CA HIS A 338 -8.81 7.82 25.53
C HIS A 338 -9.28 9.13 24.88
N THR A 339 -10.07 9.01 23.82
CA THR A 339 -10.76 10.13 23.15
C THR A 339 -12.26 9.91 23.21
N ASN A 340 -13.06 10.99 23.12
CA ASN A 340 -14.52 10.89 23.09
C ASN A 340 -15.10 10.56 21.69
N ASP A 341 -14.23 10.18 20.75
CA ASP A 341 -14.58 9.79 19.38
C ASP A 341 -15.10 8.34 19.32
N TRP A 342 -15.66 7.95 18.17
CA TRP A 342 -16.19 6.58 17.99
C TRP A 342 -15.11 5.62 17.48
N PRO A 343 -15.02 4.40 18.05
CA PRO A 343 -14.31 3.29 17.41
C PRO A 343 -15.07 2.81 16.15
N TYR A 344 -14.39 2.08 15.27
CA TYR A 344 -14.92 1.57 14.00
C TYR A 344 -16.14 0.67 14.21
N GLU A 345 -16.17 -0.09 15.30
CA GLU A 345 -17.29 -0.95 15.67
C GLU A 345 -18.57 -0.22 16.07
N ASP A 346 -18.48 1.08 16.37
CA ASP A 346 -19.63 1.92 16.73
C ASP A 346 -20.25 2.66 15.53
N PHE A 347 -19.57 2.69 14.38
CA PHE A 347 -20.13 3.31 13.19
C PHE A 347 -21.19 2.42 12.52
N PRO A 348 -22.31 3.01 12.04
CA PRO A 348 -23.23 2.31 11.14
C PRO A 348 -22.51 1.77 9.90
N LEU A 349 -22.94 0.62 9.38
CA LEU A 349 -22.28 -0.08 8.27
C LEU A 349 -21.96 0.82 7.05
N ASP A 350 -22.92 1.64 6.61
CA ASP A 350 -22.69 2.54 5.46
C ASP A 350 -21.59 3.57 5.74
N LYS A 351 -21.50 4.05 6.98
CA LYS A 351 -20.45 4.97 7.39
C LYS A 351 -19.10 4.26 7.54
N LEU A 352 -19.08 3.04 8.07
CA LEU A 352 -17.88 2.21 8.13
C LEU A 352 -17.34 1.93 6.72
N LYS A 353 -18.21 1.57 5.76
CA LYS A 353 -17.84 1.40 4.34
C LYS A 353 -17.19 2.65 3.76
N GLN A 354 -17.79 3.81 4.03
CA GLN A 354 -17.24 5.09 3.58
C GLN A 354 -15.86 5.34 4.20
N LEU A 355 -15.70 5.15 5.51
CA LEU A 355 -14.41 5.37 6.21
C LEU A 355 -13.31 4.45 5.65
N VAL A 356 -13.58 3.14 5.53
CA VAL A 356 -12.61 2.19 4.97
C VAL A 356 -12.23 2.55 3.53
N HIS A 357 -13.18 3.03 2.73
CA HIS A 357 -12.88 3.54 1.40
C HIS A 357 -12.01 4.79 1.46
N ASP A 358 -12.40 5.76 2.28
CA ASP A 358 -11.77 7.07 2.33
C ASP A 358 -10.35 7.02 2.90
N GLU A 359 -10.10 6.14 3.87
CA GLU A 359 -8.84 5.97 4.58
C GLU A 359 -7.86 5.01 3.88
N ALA A 360 -8.36 4.09 3.04
CA ALA A 360 -7.52 3.08 2.39
C ALA A 360 -7.94 2.73 0.95
N LEU A 361 -9.16 2.23 0.71
CA LEU A 361 -9.48 1.57 -0.56
C LEU A 361 -9.55 2.50 -1.77
N PHE A 362 -9.65 3.82 -1.58
CA PHE A 362 -9.60 4.80 -2.68
C PHE A 362 -8.34 4.63 -3.55
N VAL A 363 -7.22 4.16 -2.97
CA VAL A 363 -5.95 3.92 -3.67
C VAL A 363 -6.12 2.93 -4.83
N THR A 364 -7.15 2.09 -4.78
CA THR A 364 -7.46 1.12 -5.85
C THR A 364 -8.21 1.74 -7.04
N GLN A 365 -8.60 3.02 -6.97
CA GLN A 365 -9.21 3.73 -8.09
C GLN A 365 -8.23 3.77 -9.25
N SER A 366 -8.68 3.37 -10.44
CA SER A 366 -7.84 3.28 -11.63
C SER A 366 -7.53 4.67 -12.22
N GLY A 367 -6.38 4.78 -12.87
CA GLY A 367 -6.01 5.99 -13.59
C GLY A 367 -5.50 7.14 -12.72
N GLN A 368 -5.30 6.90 -11.44
CA GLN A 368 -4.82 7.87 -10.47
C GLN A 368 -3.31 7.80 -10.35
N HIS A 369 -2.66 8.90 -9.93
CA HIS A 369 -1.22 8.89 -9.69
C HIS A 369 -0.82 7.95 -8.53
N PHE A 370 -1.79 7.64 -7.69
CA PHE A 370 -1.67 6.72 -6.57
C PHE A 370 -2.18 5.30 -6.86
N THR A 371 -2.65 4.97 -8.08
CA THR A 371 -3.26 3.66 -8.34
C THR A 371 -2.29 2.52 -8.02
N ALA A 372 -2.63 1.73 -7.01
CA ALA A 372 -1.87 0.56 -6.59
C ALA A 372 -2.78 -0.46 -5.90
N PRO A 373 -2.33 -1.71 -5.67
CA PRO A 373 -3.02 -2.62 -4.77
C PRO A 373 -3.02 -2.10 -3.35
N VAL A 374 -4.11 -2.38 -2.62
CA VAL A 374 -4.21 -2.16 -1.18
C VAL A 374 -4.31 -3.52 -0.49
N TRP A 375 -3.43 -3.75 0.47
CA TRP A 375 -3.43 -4.93 1.33
C TRP A 375 -3.87 -4.53 2.74
N ILE A 376 -4.97 -5.11 3.25
CA ILE A 376 -5.31 -4.94 4.66
C ILE A 376 -4.45 -5.91 5.45
N SER A 377 -3.26 -5.46 5.86
CA SER A 377 -2.18 -6.29 6.40
C SER A 377 -2.40 -6.71 7.86
N GLU A 378 -3.31 -6.05 8.57
CA GLU A 378 -3.80 -6.49 9.88
C GLU A 378 -5.27 -6.13 10.08
N PHE A 379 -6.01 -7.12 10.57
CA PHE A 379 -7.34 -7.00 11.16
C PHE A 379 -7.59 -8.25 12.00
N GLY A 380 -8.53 -8.20 12.93
CA GLY A 380 -8.83 -9.36 13.78
C GLY A 380 -9.94 -9.09 14.77
N ALA A 381 -10.36 -10.15 15.45
CA ALA A 381 -11.32 -10.10 16.53
C ALA A 381 -11.08 -11.25 17.50
N GLY A 382 -11.42 -11.09 18.78
CA GLY A 382 -11.41 -12.18 19.76
C GLY A 382 -12.41 -13.27 19.39
N GLY A 383 -11.94 -14.51 19.22
CA GLY A 383 -12.76 -15.66 18.83
C GLY A 383 -13.37 -16.41 19.99
N ARG A 384 -12.98 -17.68 20.09
CA ARG A 384 -13.38 -18.59 21.15
C ARG A 384 -13.21 -17.95 22.54
N GLY A 385 -14.30 -17.94 23.31
CA GLY A 385 -14.33 -17.36 24.66
C GLY A 385 -14.69 -15.88 24.69
N SER A 386 -14.52 -15.13 23.59
CA SER A 386 -14.96 -13.73 23.52
C SER A 386 -16.49 -13.62 23.49
N GLN A 387 -17.02 -12.68 24.27
CA GLN A 387 -18.44 -12.35 24.32
C GLN A 387 -18.75 -10.94 23.82
N ASP A 388 -17.76 -10.23 23.27
CA ASP A 388 -17.96 -8.88 22.75
C ASP A 388 -18.88 -8.92 21.52
N THR A 389 -20.09 -8.37 21.67
CA THR A 389 -21.08 -8.33 20.59
C THR A 389 -20.79 -7.26 19.55
N LYS A 390 -20.12 -6.17 19.93
CA LYS A 390 -19.75 -5.08 19.00
C LYS A 390 -18.63 -5.58 18.10
N GLU A 391 -17.59 -6.16 18.67
CA GLU A 391 -16.47 -6.74 17.93
C GLU A 391 -16.95 -7.84 16.98
N LYS A 392 -17.86 -8.71 17.43
CA LYS A 392 -18.52 -9.73 16.57
C LYS A 392 -19.22 -9.13 15.36
N THR A 393 -20.02 -8.10 15.61
CA THR A 393 -20.77 -7.40 14.55
C THR A 393 -19.81 -6.70 13.59
N TRP A 394 -18.77 -6.04 14.13
CA TRP A 394 -17.74 -5.39 13.34
C TRP A 394 -16.98 -6.38 12.48
N PHE A 395 -16.58 -7.55 12.99
CA PHE A 395 -15.86 -8.56 12.21
C PHE A 395 -16.70 -9.07 11.03
N GLY A 396 -17.98 -9.36 11.27
CA GLY A 396 -18.92 -9.74 10.20
C GLY A 396 -19.03 -8.67 9.12
N ASN A 397 -19.26 -7.42 9.54
CA ASN A 397 -19.35 -6.26 8.66
C ASN A 397 -18.04 -6.00 7.88
N PHE A 398 -16.90 -6.04 8.56
CA PHE A 398 -15.61 -5.73 7.96
C PHE A 398 -15.20 -6.80 6.95
N THR A 399 -15.41 -8.08 7.25
CA THR A 399 -15.20 -9.16 6.27
C THR A 399 -16.11 -9.03 5.05
N ASP A 400 -17.36 -8.54 5.20
CA ASP A 400 -18.24 -8.23 4.06
C ASP A 400 -17.66 -7.10 3.19
N ILE A 401 -17.09 -6.05 3.81
CA ILE A 401 -16.42 -4.96 3.08
C ILE A 401 -15.24 -5.49 2.27
N LEU A 402 -14.41 -6.37 2.84
CA LEU A 402 -13.27 -6.96 2.13
C LEU A 402 -13.70 -7.85 0.97
N VAL A 403 -14.78 -8.61 1.13
CA VAL A 403 -15.35 -9.45 0.06
C VAL A 403 -15.93 -8.58 -1.06
N GLU A 404 -16.76 -7.58 -0.72
CA GLU A 404 -17.39 -6.67 -1.69
C GLU A 404 -16.35 -5.97 -2.58
N ASN A 405 -15.19 -5.64 -2.02
CA ASN A 405 -14.14 -4.92 -2.72
C ASN A 405 -13.06 -5.82 -3.36
N ASP A 406 -13.13 -7.15 -3.21
CA ASP A 406 -12.08 -8.08 -3.64
C ASP A 406 -10.68 -7.72 -3.08
N THR A 407 -10.66 -7.36 -1.80
CA THR A 407 -9.49 -6.84 -1.09
C THR A 407 -8.54 -7.96 -0.65
N ASP A 408 -7.25 -7.75 -0.84
CA ASP A 408 -6.17 -8.58 -0.32
C ASP A 408 -6.07 -8.38 1.21
N PHE A 409 -5.82 -9.44 1.99
CA PHE A 409 -5.93 -9.36 3.46
C PHE A 409 -4.90 -10.19 4.22
N ALA A 410 -4.65 -9.83 5.48
CA ALA A 410 -3.93 -10.65 6.46
C ALA A 410 -4.53 -10.54 7.86
N ILE A 411 -4.97 -11.67 8.42
CA ILE A 411 -5.56 -11.74 9.76
C ILE A 411 -4.48 -11.72 10.85
N TRP A 412 -4.74 -11.07 11.99
CA TRP A 412 -3.86 -11.03 13.15
C TRP A 412 -4.48 -11.69 14.41
N PRO A 413 -3.74 -12.56 15.13
CA PRO A 413 -2.59 -13.35 14.70
C PRO A 413 -3.00 -14.78 14.26
N LEU A 414 -2.09 -15.51 13.61
CA LEU A 414 -2.34 -16.90 13.22
C LEU A 414 -2.19 -17.89 14.36
N VAL A 415 -1.12 -17.76 15.15
CA VAL A 415 -0.71 -18.78 16.12
C VAL A 415 -0.70 -18.21 17.52
N GLY A 416 -1.35 -18.91 18.45
CA GLY A 416 -1.31 -18.69 19.89
C GLY A 416 -1.18 -20.01 20.65
N TRP A 417 -1.39 -19.96 21.97
CA TRP A 417 -1.27 -21.11 22.86
C TRP A 417 -2.59 -21.46 23.54
N THR A 418 -2.81 -22.74 23.80
CA THR A 418 -3.92 -23.24 24.61
C THR A 418 -3.42 -23.50 26.04
N GLY A 419 -4.10 -22.90 27.01
CA GLY A 419 -3.78 -23.06 28.43
C GLY A 419 -4.19 -24.44 28.98
N PRO A 420 -3.74 -24.80 30.20
CA PRO A 420 -4.04 -26.09 30.82
C PRO A 420 -5.53 -26.37 31.04
N ASN A 421 -6.36 -25.33 31.10
CA ASN A 421 -7.81 -25.41 31.21
C ASN A 421 -8.52 -25.68 29.85
N GLY A 422 -7.77 -25.78 28.75
CA GLY A 422 -8.29 -25.98 27.40
C GLY A 422 -8.82 -24.71 26.73
N ALA A 423 -8.65 -23.53 27.35
CA ALA A 423 -8.99 -22.24 26.75
C ALA A 423 -7.78 -21.65 26.00
N PRO A 424 -8.00 -20.90 24.91
CA PRO A 424 -6.94 -20.09 24.30
C PRO A 424 -6.40 -19.07 25.32
N GLN A 425 -5.08 -18.92 25.39
CA GLN A 425 -4.45 -17.83 26.13
C GLN A 425 -4.57 -16.52 25.34
N ASP A 426 -4.42 -16.59 24.02
CA ASP A 426 -4.77 -15.49 23.11
C ASP A 426 -6.04 -15.87 22.36
N THR A 427 -7.15 -15.19 22.66
CA THR A 427 -8.44 -15.45 22.03
C THR A 427 -8.49 -14.96 20.58
N TRP A 428 -7.55 -14.11 20.15
CA TRP A 428 -7.48 -13.57 18.80
C TRP A 428 -6.85 -14.56 17.81
N ALA A 429 -5.98 -15.46 18.28
CA ALA A 429 -5.33 -16.44 17.43
C ALA A 429 -6.35 -17.31 16.66
N LEU A 430 -6.08 -17.58 15.38
CA LEU A 430 -6.90 -18.51 14.59
C LEU A 430 -6.58 -19.98 14.88
N ILE A 431 -5.34 -20.26 15.26
CA ILE A 431 -4.86 -21.58 15.66
C ILE A 431 -4.14 -21.42 17.00
N SER A 432 -4.39 -22.33 17.92
CA SER A 432 -3.67 -22.47 19.18
C SER A 432 -3.19 -23.90 19.37
N TYR A 433 -2.04 -24.06 20.02
CA TYR A 433 -1.52 -25.38 20.38
C TYR A 433 -1.35 -25.47 21.89
N ASP A 434 -1.68 -26.63 22.46
CA ASP A 434 -1.29 -26.95 23.84
C ASP A 434 0.17 -27.46 23.91
N THR A 435 0.65 -27.71 25.12
CA THR A 435 2.02 -28.19 25.37
C THR A 435 2.29 -29.60 24.82
N ALA A 436 1.25 -30.37 24.50
CA ALA A 436 1.36 -31.68 23.86
C ALA A 436 1.26 -31.60 22.32
N GLY A 437 1.16 -30.39 21.76
CA GLY A 437 1.00 -30.16 20.33
C GLY A 437 -0.42 -30.41 19.81
N LYS A 438 -1.41 -30.57 20.70
CA LYS A 438 -2.81 -30.69 20.29
C LYS A 438 -3.29 -29.33 19.80
N ARG A 439 -3.72 -29.31 18.55
CA ARG A 439 -4.28 -28.13 17.89
C ARG A 439 -5.71 -27.83 18.37
N GLN A 440 -6.00 -26.54 18.50
CA GLN A 440 -7.32 -25.95 18.53
C GLN A 440 -7.38 -24.88 17.42
N SER A 441 -8.32 -24.99 16.50
CA SER A 441 -8.45 -24.11 15.33
C SER A 441 -9.85 -23.51 15.24
N LEU A 442 -9.99 -22.53 14.35
CA LEU A 442 -11.25 -21.96 13.90
C LEU A 442 -12.26 -23.01 13.40
N SER A 443 -11.79 -24.13 12.84
CA SER A 443 -12.66 -25.21 12.36
C SER A 443 -13.29 -26.03 13.49
N ASP A 444 -12.76 -25.94 14.71
CA ASP A 444 -13.30 -26.63 15.89
C ASP A 444 -14.53 -25.90 16.45
N SER A 445 -15.48 -26.65 17.02
CA SER A 445 -16.73 -26.09 17.57
C SER A 445 -16.45 -25.02 18.63
N GLY A 446 -17.18 -23.90 18.62
CA GLY A 446 -17.09 -22.86 19.66
C GLY A 446 -16.23 -21.63 19.30
N ASP A 447 -15.73 -21.53 18.08
CA ASP A 447 -15.32 -20.25 17.50
C ASP A 447 -16.44 -19.71 16.59
N TRP A 448 -16.83 -18.45 16.78
CA TRP A 448 -17.94 -17.85 16.05
C TRP A 448 -17.49 -17.23 14.72
N ARG A 449 -16.18 -16.99 14.55
CA ARG A 449 -15.59 -16.34 13.37
C ARG A 449 -15.62 -17.23 12.13
N THR A 450 -15.84 -18.53 12.28
CA THR A 450 -15.67 -19.55 11.22
C THR A 450 -16.49 -19.26 9.97
N ALA A 451 -17.73 -18.81 10.12
CA ALA A 451 -18.60 -18.50 8.99
C ALA A 451 -18.06 -17.31 8.16
N ASP A 452 -17.68 -16.22 8.84
CA ASP A 452 -17.16 -15.01 8.22
C ASP A 452 -15.76 -15.21 7.61
N TRP A 453 -14.91 -16.01 8.26
CA TRP A 453 -13.62 -16.42 7.71
C TRP A 453 -13.79 -17.24 6.43
N ASN A 454 -14.64 -18.26 6.45
CA ASN A 454 -14.88 -19.09 5.27
C ASN A 454 -15.48 -18.27 4.13
N LYS A 455 -16.37 -17.32 4.43
CA LYS A 455 -16.90 -16.35 3.47
C LYS A 455 -15.78 -15.50 2.85
N LEU A 456 -14.87 -14.97 3.66
CA LEU A 456 -13.75 -14.16 3.19
C LEU A 456 -12.76 -14.95 2.32
N VAL A 457 -12.30 -16.11 2.81
CA VAL A 457 -11.30 -16.95 2.13
C VAL A 457 -11.85 -17.55 0.84
N ASN A 458 -13.13 -17.91 0.79
CA ASN A 458 -13.77 -18.45 -0.41
C ASN A 458 -14.49 -17.36 -1.24
N GLY A 459 -14.32 -16.09 -0.89
CA GLY A 459 -14.94 -14.97 -1.58
C GLY A 459 -14.62 -14.96 -3.07
N SER A 460 -15.62 -14.69 -3.90
CA SER A 460 -15.42 -14.50 -5.34
C SER A 460 -14.65 -13.20 -5.59
N GLY A 461 -13.74 -13.25 -6.56
CA GLY A 461 -12.88 -12.13 -6.92
C GLY A 461 -12.30 -12.33 -8.31
N LYS A 462 -11.50 -11.38 -8.78
CA LYS A 462 -10.79 -11.52 -10.05
C LYS A 462 -9.86 -12.74 -9.98
N THR A 463 -9.88 -13.59 -11.00
CA THR A 463 -8.96 -14.71 -11.18
C THR A 463 -8.39 -14.72 -12.60
N GLY A 464 -7.32 -15.49 -12.80
CA GLY A 464 -6.66 -15.63 -14.10
C GLY A 464 -5.96 -14.35 -14.56
N PRO A 465 -5.71 -14.18 -15.87
CA PRO A 465 -4.95 -13.07 -16.40
C PRO A 465 -5.53 -11.69 -16.05
N VAL A 466 -4.66 -10.78 -15.64
CA VAL A 466 -4.96 -9.36 -15.43
C VAL A 466 -4.31 -8.56 -16.55
N ALA A 467 -5.07 -7.70 -17.22
CA ALA A 467 -4.53 -6.85 -18.29
C ALA A 467 -3.44 -5.91 -17.74
N GLN A 468 -2.43 -5.64 -18.56
CA GLN A 468 -1.51 -4.54 -18.28
C GLN A 468 -2.30 -3.23 -18.31
N VAL A 469 -1.98 -2.33 -17.40
CA VAL A 469 -2.56 -0.99 -17.34
C VAL A 469 -1.44 0.02 -17.33
N ASN A 470 -1.72 1.20 -17.88
CA ASN A 470 -0.75 2.28 -17.87
C ASN A 470 -0.55 2.78 -16.44
N HIS A 471 0.70 3.07 -16.11
CA HIS A 471 1.05 3.75 -14.88
C HIS A 471 0.97 5.26 -15.05
N TRP A 472 0.61 5.91 -13.96
CA TRP A 472 0.60 7.36 -13.81
C TRP A 472 1.36 7.63 -12.52
N ASN A 473 2.58 8.14 -12.61
CA ASN A 473 3.43 8.30 -11.44
C ASN A 473 3.83 9.76 -11.30
N MET A 474 3.59 10.33 -10.13
CA MET A 474 3.97 11.71 -9.88
C MET A 474 5.45 11.82 -9.51
N LEU A 475 6.05 12.96 -9.84
CA LEU A 475 7.36 13.38 -9.35
C LEU A 475 7.18 14.53 -8.36
N ASP A 476 7.97 14.50 -7.28
CA ASP A 476 7.96 15.49 -6.20
C ASP A 476 9.33 16.14 -6.00
N LEU A 477 9.44 17.45 -6.24
CA LEU A 477 10.66 18.21 -6.03
C LEU A 477 10.52 19.24 -4.90
N ASP A 478 9.65 19.01 -3.92
CA ASP A 478 9.43 19.99 -2.87
C ASP A 478 10.65 20.20 -1.97
N PHE A 479 11.32 19.12 -1.60
CA PHE A 479 12.44 19.15 -0.64
C PHE A 479 13.75 18.59 -1.20
N ARG A 480 13.68 17.65 -2.14
CA ARG A 480 14.83 16.87 -2.62
C ARG A 480 14.72 16.56 -4.11
N ASP A 481 15.81 16.05 -4.68
CA ASP A 481 15.75 15.44 -6.01
C ASP A 481 14.89 14.18 -5.96
N HIS A 482 14.12 13.94 -7.03
CA HIS A 482 13.29 12.75 -7.17
C HIS A 482 13.77 11.95 -8.37
N ASN A 483 14.88 11.25 -8.17
CA ASN A 483 15.48 10.41 -9.20
C ASN A 483 14.98 8.96 -9.07
N VAL A 484 13.96 8.63 -9.86
CA VAL A 484 13.39 7.28 -9.92
C VAL A 484 13.80 6.53 -11.19
N SER A 485 14.97 6.82 -11.75
CA SER A 485 15.56 6.07 -12.87
C SER A 485 16.79 5.32 -12.39
N SER A 486 16.78 3.99 -12.52
CA SER A 486 17.95 3.16 -12.22
C SER A 486 19.16 3.59 -13.05
N ARG A 487 18.94 3.95 -14.32
CA ARG A 487 19.97 4.53 -15.19
C ARG A 487 20.55 5.83 -14.60
N MET A 488 19.72 6.81 -14.24
CA MET A 488 20.22 8.10 -13.77
C MET A 488 20.83 8.02 -12.38
N LEU A 489 20.37 7.11 -11.52
CA LEU A 489 21.01 6.83 -10.22
C LEU A 489 22.44 6.27 -10.36
N SER A 490 22.77 5.66 -11.50
CA SER A 490 24.12 5.18 -11.80
C SER A 490 25.04 6.23 -12.45
N GLN A 491 24.53 7.43 -12.70
CA GLN A 491 25.25 8.51 -13.39
C GLN A 491 25.53 9.67 -12.43
N SER A 492 26.42 10.56 -12.84
CA SER A 492 26.61 11.84 -12.16
C SER A 492 25.34 12.69 -12.24
N ASP A 493 25.21 13.63 -11.31
CA ASP A 493 24.18 14.66 -11.34
C ASP A 493 24.08 15.30 -12.73
N TRP A 494 22.93 15.15 -13.38
CA TRP A 494 22.69 15.62 -14.74
C TRP A 494 22.30 17.09 -14.82
N SER A 495 21.96 17.73 -13.69
CA SER A 495 21.68 19.16 -13.61
C SER A 495 22.19 19.74 -12.28
N PRO A 496 23.53 19.88 -12.12
CA PRO A 496 24.14 20.30 -10.88
C PRO A 496 23.67 21.68 -10.41
N GLY A 497 23.42 21.82 -9.10
CA GLY A 497 22.96 23.07 -8.49
C GLY A 497 21.46 23.33 -8.64
N TYR A 498 20.73 22.49 -9.37
CA TYR A 498 19.28 22.57 -9.53
C TYR A 498 18.61 21.33 -8.98
N ARG A 499 17.40 21.52 -8.43
CA ARG A 499 16.58 20.40 -7.99
C ARG A 499 15.96 19.72 -9.19
N LYS A 500 15.96 18.38 -9.22
CA LYS A 500 15.64 17.64 -10.45
C LYS A 500 14.92 16.34 -10.18
N GLY A 501 14.08 15.95 -11.13
CA GLY A 501 13.37 14.68 -11.12
C GLY A 501 13.36 14.03 -12.48
N ASN A 502 13.27 12.70 -12.49
CA ASN A 502 13.18 11.94 -13.73
C ASN A 502 12.35 10.68 -13.52
N CYS A 503 11.60 10.31 -14.55
CA CYS A 503 10.70 9.17 -14.54
C CYS A 503 11.43 7.82 -14.42
N PRO A 504 10.71 6.75 -14.02
CA PRO A 504 11.18 5.38 -14.16
C PRO A 504 11.69 5.06 -15.57
N ASP A 505 12.63 4.12 -15.67
CA ASP A 505 13.25 3.75 -16.96
C ASP A 505 12.22 3.16 -17.94
N SER A 506 11.07 2.72 -17.48
CA SER A 506 9.93 2.28 -18.29
C SER A 506 9.01 3.42 -18.76
N GLN A 507 9.23 4.68 -18.36
CA GLN A 507 8.28 5.77 -18.53
C GLN A 507 8.90 7.02 -19.19
N ARG A 508 8.04 7.93 -19.64
CA ARG A 508 8.37 9.29 -20.09
C ARG A 508 7.66 10.32 -19.23
N LEU A 509 8.15 11.56 -19.26
CA LEU A 509 7.45 12.71 -18.70
C LEU A 509 6.30 13.10 -19.65
N THR A 510 5.10 13.28 -19.10
CA THR A 510 3.89 13.62 -19.87
C THR A 510 3.15 14.85 -19.36
N GLY A 511 3.47 15.34 -18.16
CA GLY A 511 2.90 16.57 -17.63
C GLY A 511 3.81 17.28 -16.63
N LEU A 512 3.58 18.59 -16.47
CA LEU A 512 4.22 19.45 -15.48
C LEU A 512 3.19 20.32 -14.77
N GLY A 513 3.34 20.44 -13.45
CA GLY A 513 2.58 21.36 -12.62
C GLY A 513 3.20 22.76 -12.69
N ARG A 514 2.34 23.78 -12.64
CA ARG A 514 2.75 25.18 -12.66
C ARG A 514 2.98 25.65 -11.23
N SER A 515 4.21 26.02 -10.90
CA SER A 515 4.59 26.62 -9.59
C SER A 515 4.65 25.68 -8.38
N ASP A 516 4.49 24.37 -8.55
CA ASP A 516 4.56 23.36 -7.47
C ASP A 516 5.70 22.35 -7.64
N LYS A 517 6.45 22.46 -8.74
CA LYS A 517 7.58 21.58 -9.09
C LYS A 517 7.17 20.12 -9.25
N ARG A 518 5.88 19.82 -9.46
CA ARG A 518 5.37 18.46 -9.68
C ARG A 518 5.45 18.07 -11.15
N GLY A 519 5.58 16.77 -11.41
CA GLY A 519 5.59 16.20 -12.75
C GLY A 519 4.77 14.93 -12.81
N LEU A 520 4.37 14.53 -14.01
CA LEU A 520 3.66 13.27 -14.24
C LEU A 520 4.42 12.42 -15.25
N CYS A 521 4.65 11.16 -14.88
CA CYS A 521 5.26 10.13 -15.69
C CYS A 521 4.21 9.10 -16.12
N THR A 522 4.40 8.53 -17.32
CA THR A 522 3.56 7.43 -17.79
C THR A 522 4.30 6.50 -18.75
N ASP A 523 3.83 5.26 -18.82
CA ASP A 523 4.20 4.27 -19.83
C ASP A 523 3.12 4.09 -20.93
N ALA A 524 2.05 4.91 -20.91
CA ALA A 524 1.00 4.87 -21.92
C ALA A 524 1.56 5.05 -23.34
N ASN A 525 1.48 4.01 -24.19
CA ASN A 525 2.09 3.99 -25.53
C ASN A 525 3.60 4.32 -25.53
N GLN A 526 4.32 4.01 -24.45
CA GLN A 526 5.72 4.40 -24.29
C GLN A 526 6.59 4.03 -25.51
N PRO A 527 7.27 4.99 -26.15
CA PRO A 527 8.21 4.68 -27.21
C PRO A 527 9.42 3.92 -26.63
N ALA A 528 9.89 2.92 -27.37
CA ALA A 528 11.12 2.23 -27.02
C ALA A 528 12.29 3.22 -26.97
N LYS A 529 13.10 3.15 -25.90
CA LYS A 529 14.27 4.02 -25.73
C LYS A 529 15.42 3.52 -26.63
N GLY A 530 16.09 4.45 -27.31
CA GLY A 530 17.26 4.18 -28.14
C GLY A 530 18.55 3.96 -27.32
N THR A 531 19.62 3.53 -27.98
CA THR A 531 20.90 3.15 -27.33
C THR A 531 21.82 4.34 -26.98
N GLY A 532 21.42 5.58 -27.32
CA GLY A 532 22.22 6.79 -27.10
C GLY A 532 22.27 7.30 -25.65
N GLY A 533 23.13 8.28 -25.42
CA GLY A 533 23.18 9.04 -24.17
C GLY A 533 21.89 9.84 -23.96
N TRP A 534 21.50 10.05 -22.70
CA TRP A 534 20.43 10.99 -22.38
C TRP A 534 21.04 12.40 -22.35
N VAL A 535 20.28 13.39 -22.82
CA VAL A 535 20.76 14.76 -23.02
C VAL A 535 20.06 15.67 -22.02
N ALA A 536 20.85 16.37 -21.20
CA ALA A 536 20.36 17.50 -20.42
C ALA A 536 20.34 18.76 -21.30
N VAL A 537 19.21 19.43 -21.33
CA VAL A 537 18.96 20.66 -22.12
C VAL A 537 18.77 21.81 -21.14
N HIS A 538 19.57 22.87 -21.30
CA HIS A 538 19.54 24.06 -20.44
C HIS A 538 19.36 25.36 -21.22
N ASP A 539 19.25 25.29 -22.54
CA ASP A 539 19.13 26.45 -23.43
C ASP A 539 18.35 26.09 -24.71
N GLU A 540 18.22 27.07 -25.60
CA GLU A 540 17.43 26.98 -26.83
C GLU A 540 18.15 26.32 -28.01
N ARG A 541 19.33 25.70 -27.82
CA ARG A 541 20.13 25.17 -28.95
C ARG A 541 19.40 24.14 -29.82
N TYR A 542 18.39 23.48 -29.27
CA TYR A 542 17.59 22.46 -29.96
C TYR A 542 16.24 22.99 -30.47
N VAL A 543 15.98 24.29 -30.36
CA VAL A 543 14.80 24.94 -30.96
C VAL A 543 15.08 25.17 -32.46
N THR A 544 15.03 24.09 -33.24
CA THR A 544 15.44 24.09 -34.66
C THR A 544 14.28 24.20 -35.65
N HIS A 545 13.03 24.14 -35.17
CA HIS A 545 11.82 24.06 -36.01
C HIS A 545 10.92 25.30 -35.88
N GLY A 546 11.53 26.47 -35.67
CA GLY A 546 10.84 27.75 -35.53
C GLY A 546 10.47 28.11 -34.08
N ASP A 547 10.02 29.36 -33.91
CA ASP A 547 9.61 29.91 -32.62
C ASP A 547 8.19 29.43 -32.26
N TRP A 548 8.10 28.25 -31.65
CA TRP A 548 6.82 27.63 -31.29
C TRP A 548 6.15 28.30 -30.09
N ALA A 549 6.84 29.13 -29.31
CA ALA A 549 6.27 29.89 -28.20
C ALA A 549 6.83 31.31 -28.18
N ALA A 550 6.26 32.16 -29.03
CA ALA A 550 6.77 33.50 -29.27
C ALA A 550 6.84 34.36 -28.00
N GLY A 551 8.03 34.90 -27.72
CA GLY A 551 8.28 35.73 -26.54
C GLY A 551 8.48 34.96 -25.23
N TYR A 552 8.69 33.64 -25.30
CA TYR A 552 9.05 32.75 -24.19
C TYR A 552 10.43 32.13 -24.41
N ASN A 553 11.11 31.85 -23.30
CA ASN A 553 12.28 30.99 -23.27
C ASN A 553 11.86 29.54 -23.46
N LYS A 554 12.71 28.71 -24.09
CA LYS A 554 12.36 27.33 -24.41
C LYS A 554 13.47 26.35 -24.02
N LEU A 555 13.05 25.23 -23.46
CA LEU A 555 13.86 24.03 -23.36
C LEU A 555 13.24 23.03 -24.33
N GLN A 556 13.99 22.55 -25.32
CA GLN A 556 13.48 21.59 -26.30
C GLN A 556 14.42 20.39 -26.36
N CYS A 557 13.84 19.20 -26.34
CA CYS A 557 14.58 17.97 -26.58
C CYS A 557 15.10 17.93 -28.03
N PRO A 558 16.30 17.37 -28.28
CA PRO A 558 16.78 17.11 -29.64
C PRO A 558 15.79 16.28 -30.46
N ASP A 559 15.85 16.40 -31.78
CA ASP A 559 15.04 15.56 -32.67
C ASP A 559 15.26 14.07 -32.39
N ASN A 560 14.17 13.28 -32.48
CA ASN A 560 14.15 11.85 -32.13
C ASN A 560 14.48 11.55 -30.66
N THR A 561 14.25 12.51 -29.77
CA THR A 561 14.32 12.32 -28.32
C THR A 561 13.04 12.86 -27.66
N PHE A 562 12.75 12.43 -26.44
CA PHE A 562 11.57 12.85 -25.69
C PHE A 562 11.92 13.10 -24.23
N ALA A 563 11.16 13.99 -23.57
CA ALA A 563 11.43 14.33 -22.17
C ALA A 563 11.15 13.13 -21.23
N VAL A 564 12.08 12.90 -20.32
CA VAL A 564 12.01 11.88 -19.26
C VAL A 564 12.27 12.47 -17.88
N GLY A 565 12.60 13.76 -17.79
CA GLY A 565 12.83 14.47 -16.54
C GLY A 565 12.96 15.97 -16.74
N TYR A 566 13.01 16.69 -15.63
CA TYR A 566 13.09 18.14 -15.59
C TYR A 566 13.81 18.60 -14.32
N SER A 567 14.32 19.83 -14.36
CA SER A 567 14.96 20.46 -13.22
C SER A 567 14.48 21.89 -13.05
N VAL A 568 14.54 22.37 -11.82
CA VAL A 568 14.02 23.65 -11.36
C VAL A 568 15.00 24.37 -10.44
N ASN A 569 14.96 25.71 -10.48
CA ASN A 569 15.54 26.59 -9.50
C ASN A 569 14.42 27.28 -8.71
N GLY A 570 14.18 26.85 -7.47
CA GLY A 570 12.91 27.13 -6.81
C GLY A 570 11.77 26.53 -7.63
N ASN A 571 10.88 27.35 -8.19
CA ASN A 571 9.79 26.92 -9.06
C ASN A 571 10.07 27.16 -10.56
N SER A 572 11.18 27.83 -10.89
CA SER A 572 11.50 28.23 -12.26
C SER A 572 12.17 27.08 -13.02
N MET A 573 11.85 26.92 -14.30
CA MET A 573 12.48 25.92 -15.16
C MET A 573 13.99 26.15 -15.28
N ALA A 574 14.77 25.09 -15.11
CA ALA A 574 16.24 25.12 -15.24
C ALA A 574 16.76 24.14 -16.31
N GLY A 575 16.04 23.06 -16.60
CA GLY A 575 16.46 22.12 -17.63
C GLY A 575 15.47 20.99 -17.90
N LEU A 576 15.64 20.33 -19.05
CA LEU A 576 14.97 19.09 -19.42
C LEU A 576 15.97 17.96 -19.56
N LEU A 577 15.57 16.76 -19.17
CA LEU A 577 16.31 15.53 -19.45
C LEU A 577 15.60 14.77 -20.56
N CYS A 578 16.32 14.46 -21.65
CA CYS A 578 15.76 13.88 -22.85
C CYS A 578 16.38 12.51 -23.14
N ALA A 579 15.54 11.50 -23.36
CA ALA A 579 15.98 10.16 -23.76
C ALA A 579 15.82 9.98 -25.27
N PRO A 580 16.76 9.29 -25.95
CA PRO A 580 16.60 8.96 -27.36
C PRO A 580 15.45 7.97 -27.56
N SER A 581 14.75 8.11 -28.67
CA SER A 581 13.81 7.11 -29.18
C SER A 581 14.54 6.10 -30.07
N ALA A 582 14.09 4.84 -30.03
CA ALA A 582 14.59 3.78 -30.91
C ALA A 582 14.07 3.95 -32.35
N ALA A 583 12.95 4.65 -32.54
CA ALA A 583 12.35 4.95 -33.83
C ALA A 583 12.25 6.47 -34.05
N PRO A 584 12.24 6.96 -35.31
CA PRO A 584 12.02 8.36 -35.59
C PRO A 584 10.71 8.86 -34.97
N LEU A 585 10.73 10.07 -34.41
CA LEU A 585 9.54 10.70 -33.82
C LEU A 585 9.03 11.83 -34.71
N PRO A 586 7.71 12.00 -34.86
CA PRO A 586 7.12 13.16 -35.51
C PRO A 586 7.62 14.48 -34.91
N LEU A 587 7.86 15.47 -35.78
CA LEU A 587 8.37 16.80 -35.41
C LEU A 587 7.28 17.88 -35.37
N ASN A 588 6.11 17.61 -35.97
CA ASN A 588 4.94 18.47 -35.86
C ASN A 588 4.25 18.22 -34.52
N GLY A 589 3.72 19.28 -33.90
CA GLY A 589 3.09 19.20 -32.60
C GLY A 589 2.16 20.36 -32.34
N ARG A 590 1.65 20.42 -31.12
CA ARG A 590 0.79 21.47 -30.60
C ARG A 590 1.32 21.98 -29.27
N ASN A 591 0.97 23.21 -28.95
CA ASN A 591 1.26 23.78 -27.65
C ASN A 591 0.10 23.50 -26.69
N VAL A 592 0.45 23.13 -25.48
CA VAL A 592 -0.47 22.95 -24.36
C VAL A 592 -0.19 24.06 -23.36
N TRP A 593 -0.93 25.15 -23.48
CA TRP A 593 -0.85 26.30 -22.57
C TRP A 593 -1.63 26.04 -21.30
N PHE A 594 -1.01 26.23 -20.14
CA PHE A 594 -1.59 26.00 -18.83
C PHE A 594 -1.25 27.11 -17.83
N ASP A 595 -0.94 28.30 -18.34
CA ASP A 595 -0.63 29.50 -17.55
C ASP A 595 -1.87 30.14 -16.92
N GLN A 596 -3.07 29.87 -17.47
CA GLN A 596 -4.36 30.39 -16.99
C GLN A 596 -5.33 29.30 -16.49
N GLY A 597 -4.90 28.05 -16.43
CA GLY A 597 -5.75 26.92 -16.01
C GLY A 597 -5.20 25.57 -16.42
N ASP A 598 -5.83 24.50 -15.95
CA ASP A 598 -5.53 23.15 -16.40
C ASP A 598 -5.75 23.02 -17.91
N ASN A 599 -4.76 22.43 -18.60
CA ASN A 599 -4.87 22.02 -19.99
C ASN A 599 -4.39 20.58 -20.10
N ARG A 600 -5.37 19.68 -19.99
CA ARG A 600 -5.17 18.25 -19.87
C ARG A 600 -6.08 17.50 -20.85
N PRO A 601 -5.72 16.27 -21.24
CA PRO A 601 -6.58 15.47 -22.09
C PRO A 601 -7.98 15.25 -21.49
N ALA A 602 -9.02 15.43 -22.30
CA ALA A 602 -10.41 15.15 -21.91
C ALA A 602 -10.74 13.65 -21.94
N THR A 603 -9.86 12.84 -22.55
CA THR A 603 -9.91 11.38 -22.62
C THR A 603 -8.52 10.81 -22.35
N GLY A 604 -8.41 9.55 -21.95
CA GLY A 604 -7.13 8.92 -21.60
C GLY A 604 -7.13 8.36 -20.18
N GLY A 605 -5.97 7.90 -19.74
CA GLY A 605 -5.89 7.13 -18.49
C GLY A 605 -5.84 7.95 -17.20
N SER A 606 -5.54 9.25 -17.21
CA SER A 606 -5.35 10.04 -15.97
C SER A 606 -6.30 11.22 -15.78
N ILE A 607 -7.48 11.20 -16.40
CA ILE A 607 -8.40 12.35 -16.45
C ILE A 607 -8.84 12.79 -15.05
N GLU A 608 -9.18 11.83 -14.19
CA GLU A 608 -9.66 12.07 -12.83
C GLU A 608 -8.53 12.26 -11.80
N SER A 609 -7.26 12.17 -12.24
CA SER A 609 -6.08 12.21 -11.37
C SER A 609 -5.64 13.63 -11.12
N ASP A 610 -5.70 14.12 -9.88
CA ASP A 610 -5.08 15.40 -9.50
C ASP A 610 -3.67 15.18 -8.93
N TRP A 611 -2.68 15.09 -9.82
CA TRP A 611 -1.27 14.83 -9.47
C TRP A 611 -0.48 16.10 -9.14
N ALA A 612 -1.13 17.26 -9.14
CA ALA A 612 -0.55 18.56 -8.76
C ALA A 612 -1.64 19.40 -8.06
N PRO A 613 -2.03 19.00 -6.84
CA PRO A 613 -3.22 19.51 -6.18
C PRO A 613 -3.12 21.00 -5.85
N GLY A 614 -4.14 21.76 -6.26
CA GLY A 614 -4.19 23.21 -6.08
C GLY A 614 -3.39 24.03 -7.12
N TYR A 615 -2.74 23.38 -8.10
CA TYR A 615 -1.94 24.03 -9.13
C TYR A 615 -2.39 23.68 -10.54
N TYR A 616 -2.09 24.54 -11.51
CA TYR A 616 -2.44 24.28 -12.91
C TYR A 616 -1.52 23.22 -13.53
N LYS A 617 -2.11 22.37 -14.35
CA LYS A 617 -1.45 21.21 -14.97
C LYS A 617 -1.46 21.31 -16.48
N GLY A 618 -0.28 21.26 -17.08
CA GLY A 618 -0.11 20.99 -18.51
C GLY A 618 0.15 19.52 -18.72
N GLN A 619 -0.59 18.87 -19.61
CA GLN A 619 -0.42 17.44 -19.89
C GLN A 619 -0.62 17.12 -21.38
N CYS A 620 0.34 16.41 -21.98
CA CYS A 620 0.20 15.84 -23.32
C CYS A 620 -0.76 14.64 -23.33
N ALA A 621 -1.36 14.33 -24.48
CA ALA A 621 -2.21 13.16 -24.63
C ALA A 621 -1.43 11.83 -24.51
N ASP A 622 -2.12 10.73 -24.22
CA ASP A 622 -1.54 9.39 -24.03
C ASP A 622 -0.72 8.91 -25.24
N ASN A 623 -1.00 9.42 -26.45
CA ASN A 623 -0.29 9.13 -27.69
C ASN A 623 0.70 10.24 -28.11
N GLU A 624 1.03 11.15 -27.19
CA GLU A 624 1.98 12.24 -27.40
C GLU A 624 3.15 12.15 -26.40
N TYR A 625 4.22 12.89 -26.70
CA TYR A 625 5.36 13.11 -25.81
C TYR A 625 5.62 14.61 -25.64
N ILE A 626 6.22 14.99 -24.50
CA ILE A 626 6.77 16.32 -24.30
C ILE A 626 8.07 16.43 -25.11
N ALA A 627 8.05 17.28 -26.12
CA ALA A 627 9.22 17.65 -26.92
C ALA A 627 9.90 18.91 -26.38
N GLY A 628 9.20 19.74 -25.61
CA GLY A 628 9.76 20.94 -25.02
C GLY A 628 8.84 21.62 -24.03
N VAL A 629 9.39 22.58 -23.29
CA VAL A 629 8.72 23.40 -22.28
C VAL A 629 9.08 24.86 -22.51
N ALA A 630 8.10 25.75 -22.49
CA ALA A 630 8.33 27.18 -22.54
C ALA A 630 7.94 27.85 -21.23
N PHE A 631 8.70 28.87 -20.87
CA PHE A 631 8.60 29.64 -19.63
C PHE A 631 9.06 31.08 -19.89
N THR A 632 8.72 32.01 -19.02
CA THR A 632 9.12 33.41 -19.22
C THR A 632 9.42 34.13 -17.90
N TRP A 633 10.32 35.09 -17.97
CA TRP A 633 10.66 35.99 -16.87
C TRP A 633 9.93 37.33 -16.96
N LYS A 634 8.97 37.45 -17.88
CA LYS A 634 8.06 38.61 -17.93
C LYS A 634 7.27 38.73 -16.62
N TRP A 635 6.85 39.96 -16.33
CA TRP A 635 6.27 40.33 -15.04
C TRP A 635 5.19 39.35 -14.58
N ASN A 636 5.35 38.82 -13.35
CA ASN A 636 4.48 37.86 -12.67
C ASN A 636 4.49 36.39 -13.15
N HIS A 637 5.37 35.99 -14.09
CA HIS A 637 5.50 34.58 -14.49
C HIS A 637 6.58 33.80 -13.72
N ASN A 638 7.63 34.48 -13.22
CA ASN A 638 8.69 33.88 -12.39
C ASN A 638 9.39 32.66 -13.01
N GLY A 639 9.41 32.53 -14.34
CA GLY A 639 10.11 31.44 -15.04
C GLY A 639 9.52 30.04 -14.82
N VAL A 640 8.30 29.93 -14.29
CA VAL A 640 7.59 28.64 -14.15
C VAL A 640 7.16 28.10 -15.52
N PRO A 641 6.90 26.79 -15.69
CA PRO A 641 6.46 26.28 -16.99
C PRO A 641 5.06 26.82 -17.30
N ASP A 642 4.90 27.42 -18.48
CA ASP A 642 3.65 28.02 -18.94
C ASP A 642 3.03 27.22 -20.11
N THR A 643 3.85 26.51 -20.89
CA THR A 643 3.38 25.68 -22.00
C THR A 643 4.27 24.48 -22.29
N LEU A 644 3.66 23.40 -22.75
CA LEU A 644 4.34 22.21 -23.26
C LEU A 644 4.23 22.15 -24.79
N LEU A 645 5.33 21.81 -25.46
CA LEU A 645 5.29 21.36 -26.86
C LEU A 645 5.02 19.85 -26.87
N CYS A 646 3.79 19.46 -27.20
CA CYS A 646 3.37 18.07 -27.31
C CYS A 646 3.43 17.62 -28.77
N ARG A 647 4.07 16.48 -29.03
CA ARG A 647 4.19 15.88 -30.37
C ARG A 647 3.68 14.43 -30.36
N PRO A 648 3.08 13.93 -31.46
CA PRO A 648 2.63 12.54 -31.54
C PRO A 648 3.77 11.54 -31.42
N LEU A 649 3.49 10.35 -30.88
CA LEU A 649 4.46 9.24 -30.75
C LEU A 649 4.67 8.46 -32.05
N SER A 650 3.73 8.54 -32.99
CA SER A 650 3.72 7.81 -34.27
C SER A 650 3.04 8.61 -35.36
#